data_AF-A0A2U3KJB1-F1
#
_entry.id   AF-A0A2U3KJB1-F1
#
_cell.length_a   1.000
_cell.length_b   1.000
_cell.length_c   1.000
_cell.angle_alpha   90.00
_cell.angle_beta   90.00
_cell.angle_gamma   90.00
#
_symmetry.space_group_name_H-M   'P 1'
#
loop_
_entity.id
_entity.type
_entity.pdbx_description
1 polymer ?
#
loop_
_entity_poly.entity_id
_entity_poly.type
_entity_poly.pdbx_seq_one_letter_code
_entity_poly.pdbx_strand_id
1 'polypeptide(L)'
;MFLENAQVPNGRITEVGLIAGSGQFPLLFALAARKASVRVLAVGFDGETDPSLSKYVDEFHLLRLGQLNRLIKTFRNAGITHAAMAGGINKIKLYSKIRPDWRAVRFLGRLRNNKDDSLLRALADELESEGIHIQPSTIFLPELLAPEGILTRRKPNRREKADVAFGWTLAKAIGRLDIGQCLVVKNQAVLAVEGIDGTDSTIMRGGRLCREGAVVVKVSKPIQDLRFDVPAAGSDTIEVMKRVNARVLVLEAGKTVIFDREKMIDAADSAGICILVQNEHFNPGENQDQDALALFDSNIFDQIGSRHSKNSKEEKKEPPRAILVRSPRPDAVRTAVIGVGYLGRFHAQKYARLPEANLVCVVDLHSQRAEEVAREVGAGTLSDYRDLIGRVDAVSIVTPTPQHFAIAKEFLAAGVHVLLEKPMTKDLGEADELIATAKRSGAILQVGHLERFNSAFTAIRPLLRDPMFIEAHRLTLFNERGLEVDVILDLMIHDIDIALNIIDAPLKNVHASGVSALSALPDIASVRMEFENGAVANLTASRISIKSMRKLRIFQENCYFSADYAKKSAYAVYREAESGEDGFPQVSMEQIEIIEKDSLEEEISSFLRSVRTAVRPEVDGDQGRRALAVALEISSRIEEQTRAKRVYPESVAWKSS
;
A
#
# COMPACT_ATOMS: atom_id res chain seq x y z
N MET A 1 -7.17 -52.19 -10.54
CA MET A 1 -5.80 -52.72 -10.37
C MET A 1 -4.74 -51.66 -10.74
N PHE A 2 -4.97 -50.37 -10.48
CA PHE A 2 -4.10 -49.25 -10.96
C PHE A 2 -3.72 -48.23 -9.87
N LEU A 3 -3.94 -48.52 -8.58
CA LEU A 3 -3.59 -47.62 -7.47
C LEU A 3 -2.27 -48.04 -6.79
N GLU A 4 -1.25 -48.42 -7.55
CA GLU A 4 0.04 -48.86 -6.97
C GLU A 4 1.17 -47.85 -7.09
N ASN A 5 1.02 -46.74 -7.82
CA ASN A 5 2.13 -45.79 -7.99
C ASN A 5 1.66 -44.33 -7.95
N ALA A 6 1.41 -43.80 -6.75
CA ALA A 6 1.75 -42.39 -6.48
C ALA A 6 3.29 -42.33 -6.34
N GLN A 7 4.01 -42.54 -7.45
CA GLN A 7 5.47 -42.46 -7.48
C GLN A 7 5.89 -40.99 -7.52
N VAL A 8 6.32 -40.48 -6.38
CA VAL A 8 7.20 -39.30 -6.31
C VAL A 8 8.62 -39.79 -6.63
N PRO A 9 9.49 -38.98 -7.26
CA PRO A 9 10.84 -39.40 -7.66
C PRO A 9 11.78 -39.91 -6.54
N ASN A 10 11.34 -39.98 -5.26
CA ASN A 10 12.17 -40.37 -4.10
C ASN A 10 11.41 -41.14 -2.99
N GLY A 11 10.51 -42.07 -3.34
CA GLY A 11 9.92 -43.01 -2.37
C GLY A 11 8.39 -42.93 -2.21
N ARG A 12 7.81 -43.93 -1.52
CA ARG A 12 6.35 -44.05 -1.33
C ARG A 12 5.92 -43.11 -0.19
N ILE A 13 5.08 -42.12 -0.49
CA ILE A 13 4.44 -41.27 0.53
C ILE A 13 3.46 -42.14 1.34
N THR A 14 3.73 -42.32 2.62
CA THR A 14 2.86 -43.04 3.57
C THR A 14 2.05 -42.12 4.47
N GLU A 15 2.48 -40.86 4.60
CA GLU A 15 1.79 -39.81 5.36
C GLU A 15 1.95 -38.44 4.70
N VAL A 16 0.92 -37.59 4.82
CA VAL A 16 0.88 -36.29 4.17
C VAL A 16 0.19 -35.24 5.05
N GLY A 17 0.76 -34.05 5.09
CA GLY A 17 0.12 -32.86 5.66
C GLY A 17 -0.83 -32.22 4.64
N LEU A 18 -2.03 -31.85 5.06
CA LEU A 18 -2.98 -31.11 4.23
C LEU A 18 -3.19 -29.71 4.82
N ILE A 19 -2.72 -28.68 4.13
CA ILE A 19 -3.04 -27.29 4.43
C ILE A 19 -4.38 -26.99 3.73
N ALA A 20 -5.47 -26.99 4.50
CA ALA A 20 -6.83 -26.98 3.98
C ALA A 20 -7.42 -25.57 3.98
N GLY A 21 -7.66 -25.01 2.80
CA GLY A 21 -8.47 -23.82 2.61
C GLY A 21 -9.97 -24.13 2.50
N SER A 22 -10.69 -23.21 1.86
CA SER A 22 -12.12 -23.31 1.56
C SER A 22 -12.43 -24.18 0.32
N GLY A 23 -13.69 -24.60 0.19
CA GLY A 23 -14.19 -25.34 -0.97
C GLY A 23 -14.08 -26.86 -0.83
N GLN A 24 -14.46 -27.57 -1.89
CA GLN A 24 -14.54 -29.04 -1.89
C GLN A 24 -13.19 -29.76 -2.09
N PHE A 25 -12.16 -29.04 -2.52
CA PHE A 25 -10.88 -29.64 -2.91
C PHE A 25 -10.12 -30.32 -1.74
N PRO A 26 -10.03 -29.73 -0.53
CA PRO A 26 -9.44 -30.42 0.63
C PRO A 26 -10.11 -31.76 0.95
N LEU A 27 -11.44 -31.82 0.83
CA LEU A 27 -12.20 -33.05 1.10
C LEU A 27 -11.90 -34.13 0.06
N LEU A 28 -11.89 -33.77 -1.23
CA LEU A 28 -11.53 -34.69 -2.31
C LEU A 28 -10.10 -35.21 -2.14
N PHE A 29 -9.16 -34.33 -1.76
CA PHE A 29 -7.79 -34.71 -1.47
C PHE A 29 -7.71 -35.73 -0.34
N ALA A 30 -8.36 -35.46 0.80
CA ALA A 30 -8.38 -36.35 1.96
C ALA A 30 -8.97 -37.73 1.61
N LEU A 31 -10.08 -37.77 0.88
CA LEU A 31 -10.71 -39.02 0.44
C LEU A 31 -9.81 -39.83 -0.50
N ALA A 32 -9.11 -39.17 -1.44
CA ALA A 32 -8.22 -39.84 -2.38
C ALA A 32 -6.94 -40.34 -1.71
N ALA A 33 -6.33 -39.55 -0.84
CA ALA A 33 -5.19 -39.96 -0.02
C ALA A 33 -5.53 -41.19 0.84
N ARG A 34 -6.72 -41.19 1.48
CA ARG A 34 -7.19 -42.35 2.25
C ARG A 34 -7.42 -43.59 1.39
N LYS A 35 -7.99 -43.45 0.18
CA LYS A 35 -8.12 -44.57 -0.79
C LYS A 35 -6.74 -45.13 -1.20
N ALA A 36 -5.73 -44.26 -1.28
CA ALA A 36 -4.34 -44.64 -1.52
C ALA A 36 -3.62 -45.20 -0.27
N SER A 37 -4.33 -45.39 0.85
CA SER A 37 -3.78 -45.85 2.13
C SER A 37 -2.69 -44.93 2.69
N VAL A 38 -2.83 -43.62 2.48
CA VAL A 38 -1.94 -42.57 3.01
C VAL A 38 -2.60 -41.93 4.23
N ARG A 39 -1.86 -41.81 5.33
CA ARG A 39 -2.29 -41.09 6.54
C ARG A 39 -2.33 -39.58 6.27
N VAL A 40 -3.41 -38.90 6.64
CA VAL A 40 -3.59 -37.46 6.41
C VAL A 40 -3.71 -36.72 7.73
N LEU A 41 -2.79 -35.79 7.97
CA LEU A 41 -2.94 -34.77 9.01
C LEU A 41 -3.35 -33.45 8.35
N ALA A 42 -4.55 -32.97 8.64
CA ALA A 42 -5.03 -31.70 8.10
C ALA A 42 -4.92 -30.55 9.10
N VAL A 43 -4.44 -29.42 8.60
CA VAL A 43 -4.46 -28.13 9.28
C VAL A 43 -5.44 -27.22 8.54
N GLY A 44 -6.54 -26.89 9.19
CA GLY A 44 -7.54 -25.96 8.70
C GLY A 44 -7.42 -24.58 9.32
N PHE A 45 -8.13 -23.61 8.76
CA PHE A 45 -8.20 -22.23 9.23
C PHE A 45 -9.63 -21.85 9.64
N ASP A 46 -9.75 -21.23 10.81
CA ASP A 46 -11.03 -20.76 11.36
C ASP A 46 -11.72 -19.78 10.39
N GLY A 47 -12.99 -20.06 10.09
CA GLY A 47 -13.80 -19.30 9.15
C GLY A 47 -13.51 -19.52 7.66
N GLU A 48 -12.60 -20.43 7.31
CA GLU A 48 -12.26 -20.79 5.92
C GLU A 48 -12.47 -22.28 5.62
N THR A 49 -11.99 -23.18 6.50
CA THR A 49 -12.07 -24.63 6.29
C THR A 49 -13.40 -25.18 6.77
N ASP A 50 -14.00 -26.08 5.98
CA ASP A 50 -15.19 -26.83 6.41
C ASP A 50 -14.83 -27.80 7.55
N PRO A 51 -15.43 -27.67 8.76
CA PRO A 51 -15.12 -28.53 9.90
C PRO A 51 -15.43 -30.02 9.67
N SER A 52 -16.29 -30.35 8.69
CA SER A 52 -16.60 -31.73 8.33
C SER A 52 -15.39 -32.51 7.79
N LEU A 53 -14.34 -31.81 7.33
CA LEU A 53 -13.07 -32.41 6.92
C LEU A 53 -12.46 -33.31 7.99
N SER A 54 -12.65 -32.98 9.27
CA SER A 54 -12.18 -33.76 10.43
C SER A 54 -12.62 -35.23 10.43
N LYS A 55 -13.73 -35.56 9.75
CA LYS A 55 -14.24 -36.95 9.63
C LYS A 55 -13.49 -37.80 8.61
N TYR A 56 -12.67 -37.16 7.76
CA TYR A 56 -12.05 -37.78 6.59
C TYR A 56 -10.52 -37.80 6.66
N VAL A 57 -9.95 -37.33 7.77
CA VAL A 57 -8.51 -37.24 8.04
C VAL A 57 -8.18 -37.93 9.36
N ASP A 58 -6.93 -38.33 9.56
CA ASP A 58 -6.49 -39.03 10.77
C ASP A 58 -6.29 -38.06 11.93
N GLU A 59 -5.82 -36.85 11.63
CA GLU A 59 -5.63 -35.76 12.59
C GLU A 59 -6.09 -34.43 12.00
N PHE A 60 -6.74 -33.59 12.82
CA PHE A 60 -7.27 -32.30 12.38
C PHE A 60 -6.95 -31.19 13.40
N HIS A 61 -6.27 -30.15 12.95
CA HIS A 61 -5.95 -28.98 13.77
C HIS A 61 -6.54 -27.72 13.13
N LEU A 62 -7.32 -26.96 13.91
CA LEU A 62 -7.86 -25.68 13.47
C LEU A 62 -6.97 -24.54 13.99
N LEU A 63 -6.41 -23.75 13.07
CA LEU A 63 -5.57 -22.60 13.35
C LEU A 63 -6.25 -21.29 12.92
N ARG A 64 -5.69 -20.15 13.32
CA ARG A 64 -6.05 -18.85 12.74
C ARG A 64 -5.11 -18.51 11.59
N LEU A 65 -5.60 -17.75 10.61
CA LEU A 65 -4.75 -17.23 9.54
C LEU A 65 -3.60 -16.38 10.13
N GLY A 66 -2.37 -16.64 9.67
CA GLY A 66 -1.14 -15.98 10.15
C GLY A 66 -0.32 -16.76 11.18
N GLN A 67 -0.79 -17.91 11.69
CA GLN A 67 -0.06 -18.73 12.67
C GLN A 67 0.93 -19.72 12.02
N LEU A 68 1.89 -19.20 11.25
CA LEU A 68 2.87 -19.99 10.48
C LEU A 68 3.76 -20.90 11.34
N ASN A 69 4.25 -20.39 12.47
CA ASN A 69 5.05 -21.18 13.42
C ASN A 69 4.23 -22.36 13.97
N ARG A 70 2.95 -22.14 14.26
CA ARG A 70 2.07 -23.20 14.77
C ARG A 70 1.77 -24.26 13.71
N LEU A 71 1.59 -23.85 12.45
CA LEU A 71 1.47 -24.78 11.31
C LEU A 71 2.71 -25.68 11.20
N ILE A 72 3.91 -25.09 11.17
CA ILE A 72 5.18 -25.82 11.08
C ILE A 72 5.35 -26.78 12.25
N LYS A 73 5.13 -26.31 13.49
CA LYS A 73 5.21 -27.15 14.70
C LYS A 73 4.25 -28.34 14.64
N THR A 74 3.03 -28.13 14.17
CA THR A 74 2.03 -29.19 14.05
C THR A 74 2.52 -30.29 13.10
N PHE A 75 3.02 -29.93 11.92
CA PHE A 75 3.58 -30.90 10.98
C PHE A 75 4.84 -31.59 11.50
N ARG A 76 5.77 -30.85 12.11
CA ARG A 76 7.01 -31.43 12.66
C ARG A 76 6.75 -32.40 13.81
N ASN A 77 5.84 -32.08 14.73
CA ASN A 77 5.49 -32.95 15.85
C ASN A 77 4.86 -34.26 15.40
N ALA A 78 4.15 -34.24 14.27
CA ALA A 78 3.53 -35.41 13.68
C ALA A 78 4.45 -36.18 12.70
N GLY A 79 5.70 -35.71 12.49
CA GLY A 79 6.65 -36.35 11.57
C GLY A 79 6.38 -36.08 10.07
N ILE A 80 5.49 -35.14 9.74
CA ILE A 80 5.11 -34.85 8.36
C ILE A 80 6.28 -34.19 7.61
N THR A 81 6.74 -34.85 6.54
CA THR A 81 7.81 -34.38 5.64
C THR A 81 7.28 -33.97 4.26
N HIS A 82 6.03 -34.31 3.94
CA HIS A 82 5.37 -34.00 2.67
C HIS A 82 4.03 -33.35 2.97
N ALA A 83 3.73 -32.21 2.34
CA ALA A 83 2.45 -31.54 2.51
C ALA A 83 1.85 -31.06 1.19
N ALA A 84 0.54 -30.93 1.11
CA ALA A 84 -0.17 -30.33 -0.02
C ALA A 84 -1.05 -29.18 0.47
N MET A 85 -1.20 -28.15 -0.36
CA MET A 85 -2.10 -27.03 -0.11
C MET A 85 -3.31 -27.18 -1.03
N ALA A 86 -4.52 -27.28 -0.47
CA ALA A 86 -5.73 -27.44 -1.27
C ALA A 86 -6.81 -26.46 -0.80
N GLY A 87 -7.60 -25.95 -1.73
CA GLY A 87 -8.69 -25.02 -1.45
C GLY A 87 -8.29 -23.54 -1.52
N GLY A 88 -9.29 -22.66 -1.59
CA GLY A 88 -9.08 -21.21 -1.69
C GLY A 88 -8.90 -20.54 -0.33
N ILE A 89 -8.22 -19.40 -0.28
CA ILE A 89 -8.14 -18.53 0.90
C ILE A 89 -8.81 -17.20 0.54
N ASN A 90 -9.81 -16.77 1.30
CA ASN A 90 -10.52 -15.53 1.00
C ASN A 90 -9.65 -14.28 1.28
N LYS A 91 -9.25 -13.59 0.20
CA LYS A 91 -8.39 -12.40 0.22
C LYS A 91 -8.91 -11.25 1.08
N ILE A 92 -10.23 -11.06 1.18
CA ILE A 92 -10.82 -9.94 1.95
C ILE A 92 -10.57 -10.13 3.45
N LYS A 93 -10.52 -11.37 3.93
CA LYS A 93 -10.23 -11.70 5.33
C LYS A 93 -8.73 -11.71 5.63
N LEU A 94 -7.89 -11.94 4.61
CA LEU A 94 -6.44 -11.83 4.70
C LEU A 94 -5.99 -10.39 5.09
N TYR A 95 -6.75 -9.37 4.69
CA TYR A 95 -6.42 -7.96 5.01
C TYR A 95 -7.12 -7.39 6.24
N SER A 96 -8.14 -8.06 6.77
CA SER A 96 -9.00 -7.47 7.82
C SER A 96 -8.89 -8.12 9.21
N LYS A 97 -8.36 -9.35 9.34
CA LYS A 97 -8.31 -10.08 10.63
C LYS A 97 -7.16 -11.09 10.79
N ILE A 98 -5.94 -10.78 10.35
CA ILE A 98 -4.79 -11.67 10.61
C ILE A 98 -4.13 -11.30 11.95
N ARG A 99 -3.82 -12.30 12.76
CA ARG A 99 -2.88 -12.19 13.90
C ARG A 99 -1.62 -12.99 13.58
N PRO A 100 -0.65 -12.40 12.86
CA PRO A 100 0.53 -13.12 12.43
C PRO A 100 1.44 -13.38 13.64
N ASP A 101 1.94 -14.60 13.76
CA ASP A 101 3.01 -14.88 14.73
C ASP A 101 4.35 -14.27 14.28
N TRP A 102 5.35 -14.21 15.17
CA TRP A 102 6.63 -13.56 14.86
C TRP A 102 7.32 -14.13 13.61
N ARG A 103 7.16 -15.45 13.37
CA ARG A 103 7.72 -16.10 12.18
C ARG A 103 6.98 -15.64 10.93
N ALA A 104 5.66 -15.54 10.97
CA ALA A 104 4.85 -14.95 9.90
C ALA A 104 5.18 -13.46 9.67
N VAL A 105 5.45 -12.67 10.72
CA VAL A 105 5.88 -11.26 10.57
C VAL A 105 7.24 -11.17 9.88
N ARG A 106 8.22 -11.96 10.31
CA ARG A 106 9.56 -12.01 9.67
C ARG A 106 9.48 -12.49 8.23
N PHE A 107 8.62 -13.46 7.97
CA PHE A 107 8.31 -13.97 6.64
C PHE A 107 7.72 -12.87 5.74
N LEU A 108 6.66 -12.19 6.17
CA LEU A 108 6.02 -11.09 5.44
C LEU A 108 6.96 -9.92 5.20
N GLY A 109 7.81 -9.58 6.17
CA GLY A 109 8.79 -8.50 6.07
C GLY A 109 9.91 -8.74 5.03
N ARG A 110 10.12 -9.99 4.60
CA ARG A 110 11.08 -10.36 3.54
C ARG A 110 10.48 -10.25 2.13
N LEU A 111 9.15 -10.19 2.02
CA LEU A 111 8.48 -10.14 0.73
C LEU A 111 8.66 -8.75 0.10
N ARG A 112 9.26 -8.71 -1.09
CA ARG A 112 9.45 -7.47 -1.87
C ARG A 112 8.15 -6.96 -2.51
N ASN A 113 7.17 -7.84 -2.75
CA ASN A 113 5.88 -7.55 -3.37
C ASN A 113 4.76 -8.42 -2.78
N ASN A 114 3.55 -7.86 -2.63
CA ASN A 114 2.36 -8.54 -2.08
C ASN A 114 1.51 -9.26 -3.15
N LYS A 115 2.12 -9.84 -4.18
CA LYS A 115 1.37 -10.63 -5.19
C LYS A 115 1.06 -12.02 -4.63
N ASP A 116 -0.14 -12.56 -4.87
CA ASP A 116 -0.62 -13.83 -4.29
C ASP A 116 0.32 -15.02 -4.59
N ASP A 117 0.74 -15.17 -5.84
CA ASP A 117 1.69 -16.19 -6.27
C ASP A 117 3.04 -16.08 -5.55
N SER A 118 3.47 -14.85 -5.23
CA SER A 118 4.73 -14.62 -4.51
C SER A 118 4.60 -14.97 -3.02
N LEU A 119 3.42 -14.76 -2.44
CA LEU A 119 3.13 -15.12 -1.05
C LEU A 119 3.06 -16.64 -0.87
N LEU A 120 2.32 -17.35 -1.73
CA LEU A 120 2.18 -18.80 -1.65
C LEU A 120 3.50 -19.52 -1.97
N ARG A 121 4.28 -19.04 -2.95
CA ARG A 121 5.63 -19.56 -3.21
C ARG A 121 6.55 -19.35 -2.04
N ALA A 122 6.61 -18.14 -1.49
CA ALA A 122 7.47 -17.89 -0.34
C ALA A 122 7.04 -18.73 0.86
N LEU A 123 5.74 -18.97 1.06
CA LEU A 123 5.24 -19.85 2.12
C LEU A 123 5.71 -21.29 1.88
N ALA A 124 5.64 -21.77 0.64
CA ALA A 124 6.18 -23.08 0.26
C ALA A 124 7.70 -23.16 0.53
N ASP A 125 8.47 -22.14 0.14
CA ASP A 125 9.92 -22.07 0.37
C ASP A 125 10.26 -22.08 1.88
N GLU A 126 9.47 -21.39 2.71
CA GLU A 126 9.64 -21.37 4.16
C GLU A 126 9.32 -22.74 4.79
N LEU A 127 8.29 -23.44 4.32
CA LEU A 127 7.96 -24.81 4.73
C LEU A 127 9.05 -25.80 4.29
N GLU A 128 9.56 -25.66 3.07
CA GLU A 128 10.66 -26.48 2.54
C GLU A 128 11.96 -26.27 3.33
N SER A 129 12.25 -25.04 3.77
CA SER A 129 13.40 -24.74 4.62
C SER A 129 13.36 -25.44 5.99
N GLU A 130 12.17 -25.88 6.40
CA GLU A 130 11.92 -26.65 7.63
C GLU A 130 11.81 -28.17 7.38
N GLY A 131 12.09 -28.62 6.15
CA GLY A 131 12.04 -30.04 5.76
C GLY A 131 10.64 -30.55 5.41
N ILE A 132 9.68 -29.66 5.13
CA ILE A 132 8.31 -30.01 4.72
C ILE A 132 8.16 -29.72 3.22
N HIS A 133 8.26 -30.77 2.41
CA HIS A 133 8.22 -30.65 0.95
C HIS A 133 6.79 -30.48 0.43
N ILE A 134 6.54 -29.38 -0.30
CA ILE A 134 5.23 -29.11 -0.88
C ILE A 134 5.01 -29.94 -2.15
N GLN A 135 4.04 -30.84 -2.09
CA GLN A 135 3.57 -31.70 -3.18
C GLN A 135 2.44 -31.03 -3.95
N PRO A 136 2.24 -31.39 -5.24
CA PRO A 136 1.06 -30.99 -5.97
C PRO A 136 -0.22 -31.43 -5.28
N SER A 137 -1.17 -30.51 -5.14
CA SER A 137 -2.53 -30.80 -4.66
C SER A 137 -3.28 -31.84 -5.50
N THR A 138 -2.78 -32.15 -6.70
CA THR A 138 -3.32 -33.16 -7.62
C THR A 138 -2.64 -34.53 -7.51
N ILE A 139 -1.66 -34.72 -6.62
CA ILE A 139 -0.86 -35.95 -6.51
C ILE A 139 -1.69 -37.24 -6.35
N PHE A 140 -2.81 -37.17 -5.63
CA PHE A 140 -3.74 -38.30 -5.44
C PHE A 140 -4.99 -38.22 -6.33
N LEU A 141 -5.09 -37.18 -7.16
CA LEU A 141 -6.26 -36.85 -7.97
C LEU A 141 -5.91 -36.59 -9.44
N PRO A 142 -5.06 -37.41 -10.10
CA PRO A 142 -4.73 -37.20 -11.52
C PRO A 142 -5.96 -37.25 -12.42
N GLU A 143 -7.00 -38.00 -12.02
CA GLU A 143 -8.26 -38.09 -12.73
C GLU A 143 -9.09 -36.81 -12.71
N LEU A 144 -8.78 -35.83 -11.86
CA LEU A 144 -9.45 -34.51 -11.89
C LEU A 144 -8.86 -33.58 -12.95
N LEU A 145 -7.66 -33.84 -13.44
CA LEU A 145 -7.04 -33.01 -14.47
C LEU A 145 -7.78 -33.15 -15.81
N ALA A 146 -7.91 -32.05 -16.52
CA ALA A 146 -8.60 -32.01 -17.81
C ALA A 146 -7.85 -32.87 -18.84
N PRO A 147 -8.49 -33.92 -19.40
CA PRO A 147 -7.88 -34.73 -20.45
C PRO A 147 -7.94 -33.99 -21.78
N GLU A 148 -6.95 -34.16 -22.64
CA GLU A 148 -6.93 -33.54 -23.96
C GLU A 148 -8.07 -34.05 -24.85
N GLY A 149 -8.70 -33.15 -25.60
CA GLY A 149 -9.76 -33.45 -26.56
C GLY A 149 -11.03 -32.61 -26.38
N ILE A 150 -12.06 -32.97 -27.13
CA ILE A 150 -13.40 -32.38 -27.01
C ILE A 150 -14.20 -33.26 -26.04
N LEU A 151 -14.64 -32.71 -24.91
CA LEU A 151 -15.33 -33.47 -23.87
C LEU A 151 -16.84 -33.60 -24.12
N THR A 152 -17.40 -32.74 -24.98
CA THR A 152 -18.83 -32.62 -25.29
C THR A 152 -19.17 -33.20 -26.67
N ARG A 153 -20.45 -33.47 -26.93
CA ARG A 153 -20.93 -33.93 -28.25
C ARG A 153 -20.76 -32.86 -29.33
N ARG A 154 -20.98 -31.60 -28.97
CA ARG A 154 -20.80 -30.46 -29.88
C ARG A 154 -19.32 -30.21 -30.15
N LYS A 155 -18.99 -29.96 -31.41
CA LYS A 155 -17.65 -29.54 -31.86
C LYS A 155 -17.65 -28.07 -32.28
N PRO A 156 -16.52 -27.34 -32.18
CA PRO A 156 -16.46 -25.96 -32.61
C PRO A 156 -16.52 -25.85 -34.15
N ASN A 157 -17.28 -24.87 -34.65
CA ASN A 157 -17.35 -24.57 -36.08
C ASN A 157 -16.12 -23.79 -36.59
N ARG A 158 -16.02 -23.50 -37.89
CA ARG A 158 -14.84 -22.82 -38.48
C ARG A 158 -14.55 -21.45 -37.84
N ARG A 159 -15.58 -20.64 -37.55
CA ARG A 159 -15.39 -19.31 -36.93
C ARG A 159 -14.95 -19.44 -35.48
N GLU A 160 -15.58 -20.36 -34.75
CA GLU A 160 -15.21 -20.65 -33.35
C GLU A 160 -13.78 -21.18 -33.25
N LYS A 161 -13.31 -22.02 -34.18
CA LYS A 161 -11.91 -22.47 -34.21
C LYS A 161 -10.92 -21.31 -34.40
N ALA A 162 -11.25 -20.32 -35.23
CA ALA A 162 -10.43 -19.12 -35.39
C ALA A 162 -10.39 -18.29 -34.10
N ASP A 163 -11.52 -18.15 -33.41
CA ASP A 163 -11.62 -17.48 -32.11
C ASP A 163 -10.84 -18.22 -31.02
N VAL A 164 -10.89 -19.56 -31.00
CA VAL A 164 -10.10 -20.41 -30.09
C VAL A 164 -8.61 -20.16 -30.29
N ALA A 165 -8.13 -20.23 -31.54
CA ALA A 165 -6.71 -20.04 -31.85
C ALA A 165 -6.23 -18.62 -31.49
N PHE A 166 -7.01 -17.60 -31.84
CA PHE A 166 -6.73 -16.20 -31.48
C PHE A 166 -6.71 -16.00 -29.96
N GLY A 167 -7.75 -16.49 -29.26
CA GLY A 167 -7.89 -16.33 -27.83
C GLY A 167 -6.85 -17.10 -27.03
N TRP A 168 -6.41 -18.28 -27.49
CA TRP A 168 -5.37 -19.08 -26.84
C TRP A 168 -4.03 -18.33 -26.75
N THR A 169 -3.56 -17.79 -27.87
CA THR A 169 -2.31 -17.03 -27.94
C THR A 169 -2.33 -15.81 -27.01
N LEU A 170 -3.43 -15.06 -27.02
CA LEU A 170 -3.59 -13.88 -26.17
C LEU A 170 -3.73 -14.24 -24.69
N ALA A 171 -4.50 -15.30 -24.37
CA ALA A 171 -4.65 -15.78 -22.99
C ALA A 171 -3.29 -16.18 -22.39
N LYS A 172 -2.43 -16.83 -23.17
CA LYS A 172 -1.04 -17.14 -22.76
C LYS A 172 -0.21 -15.88 -22.56
N ALA A 173 -0.34 -14.87 -23.42
CA ALA A 173 0.39 -13.60 -23.30
C ALA A 173 -0.02 -12.80 -22.04
N ILE A 174 -1.32 -12.65 -21.77
CA ILE A 174 -1.80 -11.96 -20.55
C ILE A 174 -1.41 -12.72 -19.27
N GLY A 175 -1.33 -14.06 -19.35
CA GLY A 175 -0.86 -14.89 -18.26
C GLY A 175 0.62 -14.66 -17.95
N ARG A 176 1.48 -14.44 -18.97
CA ARG A 176 2.88 -14.05 -18.79
C ARG A 176 3.03 -12.69 -18.12
N LEU A 177 2.11 -11.77 -18.42
CA LEU A 177 2.06 -10.43 -17.81
C LEU A 177 1.44 -10.44 -16.40
N ASP A 178 1.00 -11.61 -15.92
CA ASP A 178 0.35 -11.76 -14.60
C ASP A 178 -0.90 -10.87 -14.43
N ILE A 179 -1.67 -10.69 -15.52
CA ILE A 179 -2.90 -9.89 -15.50
C ILE A 179 -4.10 -10.76 -15.10
N GLY A 180 -4.22 -11.94 -15.69
CA GLY A 180 -5.35 -12.85 -15.51
C GLY A 180 -5.10 -14.16 -16.26
N GLN A 181 -6.05 -15.09 -16.17
CA GLN A 181 -5.94 -16.43 -16.78
C GLN A 181 -7.12 -16.78 -17.69
N CYS A 182 -8.13 -15.91 -17.78
CA CYS A 182 -9.32 -16.05 -18.60
C CYS A 182 -9.50 -14.87 -19.59
N LEU A 183 -9.95 -15.20 -20.79
CA LEU A 183 -10.21 -14.28 -21.89
C LEU A 183 -11.54 -14.63 -22.56
N VAL A 184 -12.35 -13.62 -22.90
CA VAL A 184 -13.58 -13.79 -23.68
C VAL A 184 -13.40 -13.13 -25.03
N VAL A 185 -13.60 -13.89 -26.11
CA VAL A 185 -13.40 -13.43 -27.49
C VAL A 185 -14.60 -13.76 -28.38
N LYS A 186 -14.79 -12.95 -29.42
CA LYS A 186 -15.67 -13.27 -30.55
C LYS A 186 -15.20 -12.57 -31.80
N ASN A 187 -15.24 -13.25 -32.95
CA ASN A 187 -14.81 -12.72 -34.24
C ASN A 187 -13.41 -12.10 -34.18
N GLN A 188 -12.49 -12.75 -33.46
CA GLN A 188 -11.11 -12.32 -33.21
C GLN A 188 -11.00 -10.93 -32.54
N ALA A 189 -12.03 -10.52 -31.81
CA ALA A 189 -11.99 -9.35 -30.94
C ALA A 189 -12.02 -9.80 -29.46
N VAL A 190 -11.15 -9.19 -28.65
CA VAL A 190 -11.17 -9.37 -27.19
C VAL A 190 -12.30 -8.54 -26.60
N LEU A 191 -13.24 -9.21 -25.94
CA LEU A 191 -14.39 -8.56 -25.30
C LEU A 191 -14.17 -8.35 -23.80
N ALA A 192 -13.47 -9.29 -23.15
CA ALA A 192 -13.09 -9.17 -21.76
C ALA A 192 -11.78 -9.92 -21.48
N VAL A 193 -10.96 -9.31 -20.63
CA VAL A 193 -9.76 -9.88 -20.02
C VAL A 193 -10.03 -10.00 -18.53
N GLU A 194 -9.65 -11.12 -17.93
CA GLU A 194 -9.73 -11.32 -16.48
C GLU A 194 -8.75 -10.42 -15.74
N GLY A 195 -9.25 -9.77 -14.68
CA GLY A 195 -8.44 -9.07 -13.70
C GLY A 195 -8.81 -9.52 -12.28
N ILE A 196 -8.76 -8.59 -11.33
CA ILE A 196 -9.07 -8.87 -9.91
C ILE A 196 -10.52 -9.33 -9.66
N ASP A 197 -11.42 -9.06 -10.62
CA ASP A 197 -12.84 -9.40 -10.59
C ASP A 197 -13.13 -10.89 -10.81
N GLY A 198 -12.16 -11.66 -11.29
CA GLY A 198 -12.22 -13.11 -11.44
C GLY A 198 -12.93 -13.62 -12.70
N THR A 199 -12.83 -14.93 -12.91
CA THR A 199 -13.28 -15.62 -14.13
C THR A 199 -14.77 -15.41 -14.42
N ASP A 200 -15.64 -15.59 -13.43
CA ASP A 200 -17.10 -15.51 -13.64
C ASP A 200 -17.55 -14.11 -14.03
N SER A 201 -17.03 -13.08 -13.35
CA SER A 201 -17.26 -11.67 -13.69
C SER A 201 -16.79 -11.36 -15.12
N THR A 202 -15.66 -11.94 -15.52
CA THR A 202 -15.09 -11.79 -16.86
C THR A 202 -15.99 -12.40 -17.93
N ILE A 203 -16.49 -13.62 -17.71
CA ILE A 203 -17.43 -14.30 -18.61
C ILE A 203 -18.73 -13.48 -18.72
N MET A 204 -19.27 -13.01 -17.60
CA MET A 204 -20.48 -12.19 -17.58
C MET A 204 -20.31 -10.87 -18.35
N ARG A 205 -19.19 -10.18 -18.15
CA ARG A 205 -18.87 -8.90 -18.82
C ARG A 205 -18.67 -9.10 -20.32
N GLY A 206 -17.81 -10.05 -20.72
CA GLY A 206 -17.57 -10.35 -22.12
C GLY A 206 -18.83 -10.84 -22.84
N GLY A 207 -19.59 -11.72 -22.19
CA GLY A 207 -20.85 -12.25 -22.69
C GLY A 207 -21.93 -11.19 -22.91
N ARG A 208 -22.09 -10.23 -22.00
CA ARG A 208 -23.02 -9.08 -22.16
C ARG A 208 -22.69 -8.22 -23.39
N LEU A 209 -21.40 -8.00 -23.66
CA LEU A 209 -20.94 -7.27 -24.84
C LEU A 209 -21.17 -8.07 -26.14
N CYS A 210 -21.03 -9.39 -26.04
CA CYS A 210 -21.13 -10.34 -27.15
C CYS A 210 -22.57 -10.63 -27.61
N ARG A 211 -23.54 -10.50 -26.69
CA ARG A 211 -24.94 -10.96 -26.78
C ARG A 211 -25.12 -12.48 -26.87
N GLU A 212 -24.41 -13.14 -27.80
CA GLU A 212 -24.38 -14.60 -27.94
C GLU A 212 -23.08 -15.07 -28.62
N GLY A 213 -22.76 -16.36 -28.57
CA GLY A 213 -21.69 -16.94 -29.40
C GLY A 213 -20.27 -16.70 -28.91
N ALA A 214 -20.08 -16.30 -27.65
CA ALA A 214 -18.75 -16.04 -27.10
C ALA A 214 -17.90 -17.32 -27.00
N VAL A 215 -16.61 -17.20 -27.25
CA VAL A 215 -15.59 -18.20 -26.91
C VAL A 215 -14.87 -17.75 -25.64
N VAL A 216 -14.89 -18.60 -24.62
CA VAL A 216 -14.21 -18.37 -23.35
C VAL A 216 -12.95 -19.23 -23.35
N VAL A 217 -11.79 -18.60 -23.17
CA VAL A 217 -10.50 -19.27 -23.09
C VAL A 217 -9.96 -19.11 -21.69
N LYS A 218 -9.64 -20.22 -21.01
CA LYS A 218 -9.02 -20.24 -19.69
C LYS A 218 -7.77 -21.10 -19.74
N VAL A 219 -6.61 -20.50 -19.46
CA VAL A 219 -5.31 -21.17 -19.52
C VAL A 219 -4.64 -21.15 -18.15
N SER A 220 -3.64 -22.00 -17.93
CA SER A 220 -2.73 -21.81 -16.80
C SER A 220 -1.71 -20.73 -17.14
N LYS A 221 -1.44 -19.81 -16.20
CA LYS A 221 -0.43 -18.77 -16.41
C LYS A 221 0.95 -19.45 -16.49
N PRO A 222 1.84 -19.07 -17.42
CA PRO A 222 3.14 -19.75 -17.55
C PRO A 222 4.04 -19.70 -16.32
N ILE A 223 3.87 -18.67 -15.47
CA ILE A 223 4.65 -18.51 -14.25
C ILE A 223 3.99 -19.25 -13.07
N GLN A 224 2.75 -19.76 -13.21
CA GLN A 224 1.94 -20.33 -12.13
C GLN A 224 2.59 -21.54 -11.48
N ASP A 225 2.58 -21.59 -10.14
CA ASP A 225 3.06 -22.74 -9.39
C ASP A 225 1.91 -23.74 -9.18
N LEU A 226 1.88 -24.75 -10.04
CA LEU A 226 0.82 -25.77 -10.07
C LEU A 226 0.79 -26.66 -8.82
N ARG A 227 1.75 -26.51 -7.89
CA ARG A 227 1.70 -27.29 -6.64
C ARG A 227 0.49 -26.90 -5.79
N PHE A 228 0.12 -25.63 -5.79
CA PHE A 228 -0.91 -25.06 -4.91
C PHE A 228 -1.86 -24.08 -5.60
N ASP A 229 -1.56 -23.65 -6.83
CA ASP A 229 -2.43 -22.76 -7.61
C ASP A 229 -2.78 -23.40 -8.96
N VAL A 230 -3.78 -24.29 -8.94
CA VAL A 230 -4.25 -24.99 -10.14
C VAL A 230 -5.56 -24.36 -10.62
N PRO A 231 -5.65 -23.88 -11.88
CA PRO A 231 -6.89 -23.40 -12.45
C PRO A 231 -8.02 -24.44 -12.35
N ALA A 232 -9.22 -23.99 -12.00
CA ALA A 232 -10.38 -24.87 -11.90
C ALA A 232 -11.52 -24.47 -12.84
N ALA A 233 -12.27 -25.46 -13.30
CA ALA A 233 -13.53 -25.30 -14.00
C ALA A 233 -14.56 -26.33 -13.48
N GLY A 234 -15.84 -26.02 -13.55
CA GLY A 234 -16.90 -26.91 -13.12
C GLY A 234 -18.27 -26.53 -13.68
N SER A 235 -19.31 -27.21 -13.19
CA SER A 235 -20.70 -26.97 -13.63
C SER A 235 -21.15 -25.51 -13.44
N ASP A 236 -20.67 -24.82 -12.41
CA ASP A 236 -20.97 -23.39 -12.19
C ASP A 236 -20.45 -22.50 -13.33
N THR A 237 -19.25 -22.78 -13.84
CA THR A 237 -18.68 -22.06 -15.00
C THR A 237 -19.59 -22.21 -16.22
N ILE A 238 -20.15 -23.41 -16.43
CA ILE A 238 -21.08 -23.68 -17.52
C ILE A 238 -22.41 -22.93 -17.34
N GLU A 239 -22.94 -22.86 -16.11
CA GLU A 239 -24.14 -22.07 -15.82
C GLU A 239 -23.92 -20.58 -16.07
N VAL A 240 -22.75 -20.04 -15.71
CA VAL A 240 -22.38 -18.64 -16.03
C VAL A 240 -22.32 -18.43 -17.53
N MET A 241 -21.68 -19.35 -18.27
CA MET A 241 -21.62 -19.30 -19.74
C MET A 241 -22.99 -19.39 -20.40
N LYS A 242 -23.89 -20.21 -19.87
CA LYS A 242 -25.27 -20.36 -20.34
C LYS A 242 -26.06 -19.06 -20.19
N ARG A 243 -25.91 -18.34 -19.07
CA ARG A 243 -26.57 -17.03 -18.85
C ARG A 243 -26.21 -15.97 -19.88
N VAL A 244 -25.06 -16.11 -20.54
CA VAL A 244 -24.58 -15.18 -21.57
C VAL A 244 -24.53 -15.78 -22.97
N ASN A 245 -25.16 -16.94 -23.19
CA ASN A 245 -25.19 -17.63 -24.47
C ASN A 245 -23.79 -17.86 -25.10
N ALA A 246 -22.78 -18.11 -24.27
CA ALA A 246 -21.46 -18.52 -24.76
C ALA A 246 -21.54 -19.92 -25.41
N ARG A 247 -20.59 -20.24 -26.31
CA ARG A 247 -20.65 -21.46 -27.14
C ARG A 247 -19.46 -22.38 -27.02
N VAL A 248 -18.31 -21.87 -26.59
CA VAL A 248 -17.09 -22.67 -26.44
C VAL A 248 -16.37 -22.29 -25.16
N LEU A 249 -15.98 -23.30 -24.36
CA LEU A 249 -15.03 -23.19 -23.26
C LEU A 249 -13.74 -23.90 -23.67
N VAL A 250 -12.62 -23.19 -23.62
CA VAL A 250 -11.29 -23.74 -23.88
C VAL A 250 -10.54 -23.85 -22.56
N LEU A 251 -10.04 -25.04 -22.25
CA LEU A 251 -9.22 -25.33 -21.06
C LEU A 251 -7.86 -25.91 -21.46
N GLU A 252 -6.91 -25.87 -20.54
CA GLU A 252 -5.57 -26.42 -20.76
C GLU A 252 -5.44 -27.84 -20.20
N ALA A 253 -5.03 -28.78 -21.07
CA ALA A 253 -4.85 -30.18 -20.74
C ALA A 253 -3.79 -30.37 -19.66
N GLY A 254 -4.07 -31.24 -18.67
CA GLY A 254 -3.13 -31.57 -17.60
C GLY A 254 -2.82 -30.43 -16.60
N LYS A 255 -3.32 -29.22 -16.83
CA LYS A 255 -3.10 -28.06 -15.94
C LYS A 255 -4.38 -27.45 -15.38
N THR A 256 -5.55 -27.96 -15.75
CA THR A 256 -6.85 -27.49 -15.24
C THR A 256 -7.55 -28.61 -14.49
N VAL A 257 -8.05 -28.33 -13.29
CA VAL A 257 -8.90 -29.24 -12.51
C VAL A 257 -10.36 -29.09 -12.96
N ILE A 258 -11.02 -30.21 -13.24
CA ILE A 258 -12.45 -30.28 -13.55
C ILE A 258 -13.17 -30.95 -12.37
N PHE A 259 -14.00 -30.19 -11.66
CA PHE A 259 -14.86 -30.73 -10.62
C PHE A 259 -16.16 -31.29 -11.23
N ASP A 260 -16.59 -32.47 -10.76
CA ASP A 260 -17.78 -33.18 -11.23
C ASP A 260 -17.84 -33.27 -12.77
N ARG A 261 -16.79 -33.81 -13.39
CA ARG A 261 -16.60 -33.81 -14.86
C ARG A 261 -17.86 -34.24 -15.62
N GLU A 262 -18.49 -35.34 -15.24
CA GLU A 262 -19.69 -35.85 -15.90
C GLU A 262 -20.82 -34.82 -15.88
N LYS A 263 -21.11 -34.25 -14.69
CA LYS A 263 -22.11 -33.20 -14.51
C LYS A 263 -21.80 -31.94 -15.32
N MET A 264 -20.52 -31.55 -15.40
CA MET A 264 -20.08 -30.41 -16.22
C MET A 264 -20.30 -30.68 -17.72
N ILE A 265 -19.99 -31.89 -18.19
CA ILE A 265 -20.20 -32.30 -19.58
C ILE A 265 -21.69 -32.32 -19.91
N ASP A 266 -22.52 -32.93 -19.06
CA ASP A 266 -23.96 -33.01 -19.25
C ASP A 266 -24.63 -31.63 -19.28
N ALA A 267 -24.21 -30.72 -18.40
CA ALA A 267 -24.67 -29.34 -18.38
C ALA A 267 -24.27 -28.60 -19.67
N ALA A 268 -23.05 -28.82 -20.16
CA ALA A 268 -22.55 -28.19 -21.37
C ALA A 268 -23.26 -28.72 -22.63
N ASP A 269 -23.43 -30.04 -22.73
CA ASP A 269 -24.18 -30.69 -23.83
C ASP A 269 -25.63 -30.18 -23.87
N SER A 270 -26.29 -30.10 -22.71
CA SER A 270 -27.66 -29.58 -22.59
C SER A 270 -27.79 -28.10 -22.98
N ALA A 271 -26.74 -27.31 -22.77
CA ALA A 271 -26.66 -25.90 -23.14
C ALA A 271 -26.15 -25.65 -24.57
N GLY A 272 -25.72 -26.71 -25.28
CA GLY A 272 -25.08 -26.58 -26.59
C GLY A 272 -23.73 -25.85 -26.53
N ILE A 273 -22.99 -26.03 -25.43
CA ILE A 273 -21.65 -25.48 -25.21
C ILE A 273 -20.62 -26.57 -25.53
N CYS A 274 -19.60 -26.23 -26.32
CA CYS A 274 -18.46 -27.11 -26.56
C CYS A 274 -17.40 -26.93 -25.46
N ILE A 275 -16.95 -28.00 -24.82
CA ILE A 275 -15.75 -27.98 -23.96
C ILE A 275 -14.60 -28.57 -24.75
N LEU A 276 -13.64 -27.72 -25.11
CA LEU A 276 -12.39 -28.09 -25.78
C LEU A 276 -11.24 -28.00 -24.79
N VAL A 277 -10.49 -29.09 -24.65
CA VAL A 277 -9.28 -29.14 -23.82
C VAL A 277 -8.10 -29.37 -24.75
N GLN A 278 -7.12 -28.47 -24.72
CA GLN A 278 -5.97 -28.54 -25.62
C GLN A 278 -4.64 -28.36 -24.88
N ASN A 279 -3.57 -28.89 -25.46
CA ASN A 279 -2.20 -28.71 -24.96
C ASN A 279 -1.52 -27.48 -25.61
N GLU A 280 -0.30 -27.13 -25.17
CA GLU A 280 0.46 -26.00 -25.72
C GLU A 280 0.86 -26.16 -27.20
N HIS A 281 0.78 -27.38 -27.76
CA HIS A 281 1.15 -27.71 -29.13
C HIS A 281 -0.05 -27.86 -30.07
N PHE A 282 -1.27 -27.56 -29.63
CA PHE A 282 -2.47 -27.75 -30.44
C PHE A 282 -2.60 -26.64 -31.49
N ASN A 283 -2.36 -27.00 -32.76
CA ASN A 283 -2.56 -26.14 -33.91
C ASN A 283 -3.80 -26.62 -34.69
N PRO A 284 -5.00 -26.04 -34.49
CA PRO A 284 -6.22 -26.51 -35.13
C PRO A 284 -6.33 -26.18 -36.64
N GLY A 285 -5.26 -25.69 -37.26
CA GLY A 285 -5.22 -25.32 -38.68
C GLY A 285 -4.01 -25.89 -39.40
N GLU A 286 -4.12 -27.12 -39.90
CA GLU A 286 -3.39 -27.45 -41.13
C GLU A 286 -4.08 -26.74 -42.30
N ASN A 287 -3.30 -25.88 -42.96
CA ASN A 287 -3.52 -25.15 -44.21
C ASN A 287 -4.36 -23.85 -44.21
N GLN A 288 -3.64 -22.79 -44.65
CA GLN A 288 -4.09 -21.49 -45.19
C GLN A 288 -4.50 -20.42 -44.18
N ASP A 289 -3.49 -19.74 -43.63
CA ASP A 289 -3.23 -18.29 -43.78
C ASP A 289 -2.15 -17.90 -42.77
N GLN A 290 -0.88 -17.96 -43.20
CA GLN A 290 0.30 -17.71 -42.37
C GLN A 290 0.54 -16.22 -42.04
N ASP A 291 -0.29 -15.29 -42.54
CA ASP A 291 0.01 -13.85 -42.47
C ASP A 291 -0.43 -13.16 -41.17
N ALA A 292 -1.35 -13.73 -40.37
CA ALA A 292 -1.75 -13.11 -39.11
C ALA A 292 -0.79 -13.41 -37.94
N LEU A 293 -0.04 -14.52 -38.02
CA LEU A 293 0.92 -14.96 -36.98
C LEU A 293 2.30 -14.30 -37.13
N ALA A 294 2.64 -13.75 -38.30
CA ALA A 294 3.91 -13.08 -38.56
C ALA A 294 4.06 -11.70 -37.88
N LEU A 295 2.96 -11.10 -37.39
CA LEU A 295 2.99 -9.82 -36.68
C LEU A 295 3.38 -9.92 -35.20
N PHE A 296 3.41 -11.14 -34.65
CA PHE A 296 3.82 -11.41 -33.27
C PHE A 296 5.12 -12.21 -33.25
N ASP A 297 6.11 -11.72 -33.99
CA ASP A 297 7.47 -12.22 -33.87
C ASP A 297 7.96 -12.01 -32.42
N SER A 298 8.59 -13.05 -31.86
CA SER A 298 8.88 -13.26 -30.43
C SER A 298 9.80 -12.22 -29.77
N ASN A 299 10.16 -11.15 -30.47
CA ASN A 299 11.14 -10.15 -30.04
C ASN A 299 10.56 -8.94 -29.29
N ILE A 300 9.24 -8.75 -29.23
CA ILE A 300 8.67 -7.62 -28.47
C ILE A 300 8.85 -7.79 -26.96
N PHE A 301 8.77 -9.01 -26.44
CA PHE A 301 8.85 -9.24 -24.98
C PHE A 301 10.29 -9.32 -24.47
N ASP A 302 11.25 -9.80 -25.27
CA ASP A 302 12.67 -9.81 -24.90
C ASP A 302 13.28 -8.40 -24.86
N GLN A 303 12.73 -7.45 -25.63
CA GLN A 303 13.17 -6.05 -25.59
C GLN A 303 12.65 -5.27 -24.37
N ILE A 304 11.58 -5.74 -23.72
CA ILE A 304 11.04 -5.09 -22.51
C ILE A 304 11.87 -5.45 -21.26
N GLY A 305 12.58 -6.59 -21.28
CA GLY A 305 13.43 -7.05 -20.17
C GLY A 305 14.85 -6.48 -20.13
N SER A 306 15.40 -5.95 -21.23
CA SER A 306 16.82 -5.55 -21.32
C SER A 306 17.10 -4.05 -21.28
N ARG A 307 16.08 -3.18 -21.17
CA ARG A 307 16.28 -1.74 -20.93
C ARG A 307 16.30 -1.41 -19.44
N HIS A 308 17.30 -1.91 -18.75
CA HIS A 308 17.84 -1.24 -17.56
C HIS A 308 19.18 -0.61 -17.93
N SER A 309 19.38 0.64 -17.51
CA SER A 309 20.59 1.47 -17.67
C SER A 309 20.77 2.18 -19.03
N LYS A 310 20.22 3.40 -19.07
CA LYS A 310 20.75 4.66 -19.69
C LYS A 310 19.65 5.39 -20.46
N ASN A 311 18.84 6.16 -19.73
CA ASN A 311 18.36 7.48 -20.17
C ASN A 311 17.67 8.17 -18.99
N SER A 312 18.44 9.04 -18.34
CA SER A 312 17.92 10.07 -17.44
C SER A 312 17.25 11.18 -18.26
N LYS A 313 16.11 11.66 -17.75
CA LYS A 313 15.38 12.89 -18.13
C LYS A 313 14.49 12.80 -19.37
N GLU A 314 13.24 12.40 -19.14
CA GLU A 314 12.07 13.29 -19.22
C GLU A 314 10.82 12.43 -18.93
N GLU A 315 10.37 12.42 -17.67
CA GLU A 315 9.03 11.95 -17.35
C GLU A 315 8.05 12.85 -18.09
N LYS A 316 7.30 12.28 -19.05
CA LYS A 316 6.13 12.93 -19.63
C LYS A 316 5.16 13.22 -18.49
N LYS A 317 5.16 14.47 -18.00
CA LYS A 317 4.13 14.96 -17.09
C LYS A 317 2.77 14.72 -17.75
N GLU A 318 1.93 13.91 -17.11
CA GLU A 318 0.51 13.89 -17.42
C GLU A 318 0.00 15.34 -17.46
N PRO A 319 -0.89 15.70 -18.40
CA PRO A 319 -1.51 17.02 -18.37
C PRO A 319 -2.17 17.23 -16.99
N PRO A 320 -2.04 18.41 -16.37
CA PRO A 320 -2.56 18.65 -15.03
C PRO A 320 -4.05 18.33 -15.02
N ARG A 321 -4.46 17.40 -14.16
CA ARG A 321 -5.88 17.10 -13.93
C ARG A 321 -6.57 18.40 -13.53
N ALA A 322 -7.69 18.72 -14.17
CA ALA A 322 -8.50 19.88 -13.82
C ALA A 322 -8.78 19.88 -12.30
N ILE A 323 -8.48 20.98 -11.63
CA ILE A 323 -8.73 21.10 -10.19
C ILE A 323 -10.22 21.30 -9.98
N LEU A 324 -10.77 20.52 -9.05
CA LEU A 324 -12.15 20.67 -8.61
C LEU A 324 -12.26 22.01 -7.86
N VAL A 325 -12.86 23.01 -8.48
CA VAL A 325 -13.26 24.27 -7.82
C VAL A 325 -14.71 24.11 -7.39
N ARG A 326 -15.01 24.28 -6.11
CA ARG A 326 -16.37 24.21 -5.57
C ARG A 326 -16.95 25.59 -5.36
N SER A 327 -18.26 25.72 -5.58
CA SER A 327 -18.98 26.93 -5.19
C SER A 327 -19.01 27.06 -3.66
N PRO A 328 -18.70 28.24 -3.11
CA PRO A 328 -18.74 28.47 -1.67
C PRO A 328 -20.17 28.41 -1.13
N ARG A 329 -20.33 27.93 0.10
CA ARG A 329 -21.59 28.00 0.84
C ARG A 329 -21.89 29.44 1.28
N PRO A 330 -23.15 29.77 1.63
CA PRO A 330 -23.52 31.13 2.07
C PRO A 330 -22.75 31.62 3.31
N ASP A 331 -22.32 30.71 4.17
CA ASP A 331 -21.58 30.98 5.41
C ASP A 331 -20.07 30.69 5.28
N ALA A 332 -19.56 30.60 4.04
CA ALA A 332 -18.15 30.33 3.79
C ALA A 332 -17.26 31.50 4.24
N VAL A 333 -16.11 31.18 4.81
CA VAL A 333 -15.09 32.15 5.23
C VAL A 333 -14.44 32.75 3.98
N ARG A 334 -14.35 34.08 3.88
CA ARG A 334 -13.62 34.74 2.80
C ARG A 334 -12.13 34.58 3.04
N THR A 335 -11.42 33.89 2.17
CA THR A 335 -10.01 33.56 2.36
C THR A 335 -9.11 34.11 1.27
N ALA A 336 -7.82 34.28 1.59
CA ALA A 336 -6.77 34.53 0.62
C ALA A 336 -5.49 33.75 0.96
N VAL A 337 -4.62 33.58 -0.04
CA VAL A 337 -3.29 32.97 0.14
C VAL A 337 -2.21 33.98 -0.26
N ILE A 338 -1.28 34.25 0.66
CA ILE A 338 -0.17 35.19 0.49
C ILE A 338 1.12 34.39 0.34
N GLY A 339 1.77 34.53 -0.80
CA GLY A 339 2.84 33.65 -1.27
C GLY A 339 2.24 32.41 -1.92
N VAL A 340 2.26 32.33 -3.26
CA VAL A 340 1.77 31.16 -4.02
C VAL A 340 2.89 30.48 -4.78
N GLY A 341 4.03 30.32 -4.10
CA GLY A 341 5.12 29.43 -4.49
C GLY A 341 4.70 27.95 -4.49
N TYR A 342 5.68 27.04 -4.32
CA TYR A 342 5.40 25.60 -4.38
C TYR A 342 4.30 25.15 -3.39
N LEU A 343 4.45 25.47 -2.10
CA LEU A 343 3.47 25.08 -1.08
C LEU A 343 2.21 25.94 -1.14
N GLY A 344 2.35 27.26 -1.28
CA GLY A 344 1.20 28.19 -1.30
C GLY A 344 0.22 27.93 -2.43
N ARG A 345 0.69 27.45 -3.60
CA ARG A 345 -0.19 26.98 -4.68
C ARG A 345 -1.10 25.83 -4.21
N PHE A 346 -0.59 24.89 -3.41
CA PHE A 346 -1.42 23.82 -2.85
C PHE A 346 -2.44 24.35 -1.83
N HIS A 347 -2.10 25.34 -0.99
CA HIS A 347 -3.11 25.99 -0.12
C HIS A 347 -4.25 26.58 -0.94
N ALA A 348 -3.93 27.32 -2.02
CA ALA A 348 -4.94 27.90 -2.90
C ALA A 348 -5.84 26.82 -3.51
N GLN A 349 -5.25 25.72 -4.00
CA GLN A 349 -6.01 24.58 -4.51
C GLN A 349 -6.92 23.94 -3.46
N LYS A 350 -6.48 23.86 -2.19
CA LYS A 350 -7.30 23.30 -1.10
C LYS A 350 -8.44 24.23 -0.72
N TYR A 351 -8.19 25.52 -0.56
CA TYR A 351 -9.27 26.49 -0.32
C TYR A 351 -10.32 26.46 -1.43
N ALA A 352 -9.91 26.38 -2.71
CA ALA A 352 -10.85 26.30 -3.83
C ALA A 352 -11.70 25.01 -3.85
N ARG A 353 -11.25 23.94 -3.19
CA ARG A 353 -11.97 22.66 -3.08
C ARG A 353 -12.95 22.61 -1.92
N LEU A 354 -12.76 23.45 -0.91
CA LEU A 354 -13.52 23.41 0.34
C LEU A 354 -14.73 24.35 0.24
N PRO A 355 -15.97 23.84 0.31
CA PRO A 355 -17.18 24.68 0.24
C PRO A 355 -17.32 25.63 1.45
N GLU A 356 -16.59 25.38 2.54
CA GLU A 356 -16.49 26.24 3.72
C GLU A 356 -15.58 27.47 3.49
N ALA A 357 -14.85 27.52 2.37
CA ALA A 357 -14.00 28.65 2.00
C ALA A 357 -14.49 29.31 0.72
N ASN A 358 -14.43 30.63 0.71
CA ASN A 358 -14.53 31.46 -0.49
C ASN A 358 -13.16 32.07 -0.76
N LEU A 359 -12.36 31.44 -1.62
CA LEU A 359 -11.03 31.93 -1.98
C LEU A 359 -11.16 33.17 -2.86
N VAL A 360 -11.07 34.35 -2.26
CA VAL A 360 -11.27 35.64 -2.92
C VAL A 360 -10.11 35.94 -3.85
N CYS A 361 -8.88 35.74 -3.39
CA CYS A 361 -7.68 36.09 -4.15
C CYS A 361 -6.41 35.42 -3.65
N VAL A 362 -5.40 35.39 -4.53
CA VAL A 362 -4.02 35.00 -4.22
C VAL A 362 -3.07 36.18 -4.45
N VAL A 363 -1.98 36.20 -3.70
CA VAL A 363 -0.97 37.27 -3.75
C VAL A 363 0.43 36.67 -3.86
N ASP A 364 1.25 37.15 -4.78
CA ASP A 364 2.68 36.84 -4.88
C ASP A 364 3.41 38.05 -5.45
N LEU A 365 4.67 38.26 -5.05
CA LEU A 365 5.53 39.31 -5.63
C LEU A 365 5.77 39.09 -7.13
N HIS A 366 5.70 37.84 -7.60
CA HIS A 366 5.79 37.50 -9.01
C HIS A 366 4.39 37.47 -9.63
N SER A 367 3.98 38.57 -10.27
CA SER A 367 2.65 38.73 -10.88
C SER A 367 2.25 37.57 -11.77
N GLN A 368 3.16 37.10 -12.63
CA GLN A 368 2.91 35.96 -13.51
C GLN A 368 2.53 34.69 -12.73
N ARG A 369 3.20 34.41 -11.60
CA ARG A 369 2.89 33.25 -10.76
C ARG A 369 1.52 33.41 -10.09
N ALA A 370 1.22 34.61 -9.58
CA ALA A 370 -0.08 34.90 -8.99
C ALA A 370 -1.21 34.70 -10.01
N GLU A 371 -1.06 35.21 -11.24
CA GLU A 371 -2.02 35.07 -12.32
C GLU A 371 -2.22 33.60 -12.76
N GLU A 372 -1.14 32.83 -12.86
CA GLU A 372 -1.21 31.40 -13.19
C GLU A 372 -2.01 30.62 -12.14
N VAL A 373 -1.72 30.82 -10.86
CA VAL A 373 -2.43 30.14 -9.75
C VAL A 373 -3.87 30.63 -9.65
N ALA A 374 -4.13 31.93 -9.75
CA ALA A 374 -5.47 32.49 -9.70
C ALA A 374 -6.38 31.92 -10.79
N ARG A 375 -5.87 31.81 -12.03
CA ARG A 375 -6.60 31.19 -13.14
C ARG A 375 -6.89 29.72 -12.89
N GLU A 376 -5.95 29.01 -12.29
CA GLU A 376 -6.08 27.60 -11.94
C GLU A 376 -7.17 27.34 -10.90
N VAL A 377 -7.31 28.24 -9.91
CA VAL A 377 -8.24 28.07 -8.79
C VAL A 377 -9.53 28.90 -8.89
N GLY A 378 -9.66 29.73 -9.93
CA GLY A 378 -10.83 30.60 -10.13
C GLY A 378 -10.92 31.79 -9.16
N ALA A 379 -9.78 32.30 -8.68
CA ALA A 379 -9.70 33.41 -7.71
C ALA A 379 -9.20 34.70 -8.38
N GLY A 380 -9.31 35.83 -7.67
CA GLY A 380 -8.66 37.10 -8.08
C GLY A 380 -7.15 37.12 -7.79
N THR A 381 -6.47 38.15 -8.28
CA THR A 381 -5.06 38.46 -7.94
C THR A 381 -4.93 39.87 -7.37
N LEU A 382 -3.97 40.06 -6.48
CA LEU A 382 -3.51 41.38 -6.04
C LEU A 382 -1.98 41.41 -6.03
N SER A 383 -1.41 42.60 -6.18
CA SER A 383 0.04 42.84 -6.16
C SER A 383 0.57 43.19 -4.76
N ASP A 384 -0.25 43.80 -3.90
CA ASP A 384 0.09 44.06 -2.49
C ASP A 384 -0.90 43.30 -1.59
N TYR A 385 -0.38 42.60 -0.58
CA TYR A 385 -1.21 41.88 0.37
C TYR A 385 -2.02 42.83 1.25
N ARG A 386 -1.59 44.08 1.43
CA ARG A 386 -2.30 45.06 2.27
C ARG A 386 -3.69 45.39 1.75
N ASP A 387 -3.90 45.27 0.44
CA ASP A 387 -5.19 45.46 -0.21
C ASP A 387 -6.23 44.39 0.17
N LEU A 388 -5.83 43.32 0.87
CA LEU A 388 -6.71 42.28 1.40
C LEU A 388 -7.48 42.71 2.65
N ILE A 389 -6.95 43.68 3.41
CA ILE A 389 -7.55 44.07 4.70
C ILE A 389 -8.97 44.61 4.45
N GLY A 390 -9.94 44.07 5.19
CA GLY A 390 -11.37 44.36 5.02
C GLY A 390 -12.08 43.56 3.91
N ARG A 391 -11.34 42.82 3.06
CA ARG A 391 -11.91 41.98 1.99
C ARG A 391 -12.01 40.50 2.37
N VAL A 392 -11.17 40.06 3.31
CA VAL A 392 -11.08 38.66 3.75
C VAL A 392 -11.28 38.54 5.26
N ASP A 393 -11.74 37.37 5.68
CA ASP A 393 -11.89 36.99 7.09
C ASP A 393 -10.65 36.23 7.57
N ALA A 394 -9.98 35.47 6.69
CA ALA A 394 -8.80 34.69 7.04
C ALA A 394 -7.76 34.63 5.90
N VAL A 395 -6.49 34.44 6.25
CA VAL A 395 -5.40 34.28 5.28
C VAL A 395 -4.49 33.10 5.61
N SER A 396 -3.99 32.42 4.58
CA SER A 396 -2.78 31.60 4.70
C SER A 396 -1.55 32.40 4.27
N ILE A 397 -0.53 32.42 5.12
CA ILE A 397 0.75 33.08 4.84
C ILE A 397 1.79 31.98 4.58
N VAL A 398 2.23 31.90 3.33
CA VAL A 398 3.13 30.87 2.79
C VAL A 398 4.30 31.53 2.05
N THR A 399 4.83 32.58 2.66
CA THR A 399 6.00 33.35 2.18
C THR A 399 7.29 32.79 2.79
N PRO A 400 8.48 33.27 2.40
CA PRO A 400 9.70 32.96 3.14
C PRO A 400 9.61 33.40 4.61
N THR A 401 10.16 32.60 5.53
CA THR A 401 10.08 32.83 6.99
C THR A 401 10.44 34.25 7.46
N PRO A 402 11.47 34.94 6.92
CA PRO A 402 11.79 36.31 7.34
C PRO A 402 10.66 37.33 7.12
N GLN A 403 9.69 37.01 6.27
CA GLN A 403 8.53 37.86 5.97
C GLN A 403 7.30 37.52 6.82
N HIS A 404 7.28 36.36 7.49
CA HIS A 404 6.13 35.89 8.27
C HIS A 404 5.67 36.92 9.29
N PHE A 405 6.58 37.45 10.11
CA PHE A 405 6.25 38.34 11.20
C PHE A 405 5.53 39.62 10.74
N ALA A 406 6.12 40.34 9.79
CA ALA A 406 5.57 41.61 9.32
C ALA A 406 4.17 41.42 8.72
N ILE A 407 4.00 40.42 7.85
CA ILE A 407 2.72 40.13 7.18
C ILE A 407 1.69 39.67 8.21
N ALA A 408 2.01 38.66 9.04
CA ALA A 408 1.07 38.11 10.01
C ALA A 408 0.61 39.15 11.04
N LYS A 409 1.52 40.01 11.51
CA LYS A 409 1.20 41.07 12.47
C LYS A 409 0.17 42.06 11.92
N GLU A 410 0.28 42.47 10.66
CA GLU A 410 -0.69 43.39 10.03
C GLU A 410 -2.11 42.78 10.00
N PHE A 411 -2.24 41.52 9.57
CA PHE A 411 -3.54 40.83 9.53
C PHE A 411 -4.13 40.57 10.91
N LEU A 412 -3.32 40.06 11.85
CA LEU A 412 -3.78 39.80 13.21
C LEU A 412 -4.21 41.10 13.90
N ALA A 413 -3.48 42.21 13.71
CA ALA A 413 -3.85 43.51 14.27
C ALA A 413 -5.17 44.05 13.68
N ALA A 414 -5.48 43.71 12.42
CA ALA A 414 -6.75 44.04 11.77
C ALA A 414 -7.90 43.08 12.13
N GLY A 415 -7.67 42.08 13.00
CA GLY A 415 -8.68 41.09 13.38
C GLY A 415 -8.88 39.97 12.36
N VAL A 416 -8.03 39.86 11.34
CA VAL A 416 -8.08 38.81 10.33
C VAL A 416 -7.40 37.55 10.85
N HIS A 417 -8.03 36.39 10.70
CA HIS A 417 -7.48 35.11 11.17
C HIS A 417 -6.31 34.66 10.27
N VAL A 418 -5.29 34.02 10.85
CA VAL A 418 -4.06 33.64 10.16
C VAL A 418 -3.74 32.16 10.35
N LEU A 419 -3.54 31.46 9.23
CA LEU A 419 -2.81 30.19 9.14
C LEU A 419 -1.39 30.50 8.64
N LEU A 420 -0.40 30.38 9.52
CA LEU A 420 0.98 30.75 9.25
C LEU A 420 1.83 29.49 9.04
N GLU A 421 2.49 29.38 7.88
CA GLU A 421 3.34 28.23 7.61
C GLU A 421 4.54 28.11 8.55
N LYS A 422 5.03 26.89 8.72
CA LYS A 422 6.20 26.60 9.57
C LYS A 422 7.51 26.95 8.85
N PRO A 423 8.59 27.27 9.60
CA PRO A 423 8.58 27.69 11.00
C PRO A 423 7.87 29.04 11.16
N MET A 424 7.22 29.24 12.30
CA MET A 424 6.33 30.39 12.55
C MET A 424 7.04 31.74 12.33
N THR A 425 8.23 31.92 12.91
CA THR A 425 9.06 33.13 12.82
C THR A 425 10.54 32.74 12.87
N LYS A 426 11.45 33.72 12.69
CA LYS A 426 12.90 33.47 12.78
C LYS A 426 13.41 33.42 14.22
N ASP A 427 12.71 34.08 15.14
CA ASP A 427 13.07 34.16 16.56
C ASP A 427 11.82 34.15 17.45
N LEU A 428 12.04 33.96 18.76
CA LEU A 428 10.97 33.84 19.74
C LEU A 428 10.30 35.18 20.08
N GLY A 429 11.00 36.31 19.94
CA GLY A 429 10.42 37.62 20.21
C GLY A 429 9.34 37.97 19.20
N GLU A 430 9.59 37.68 17.92
CA GLU A 430 8.58 37.80 16.86
C GLU A 430 7.38 36.87 17.12
N ALA A 431 7.61 35.62 17.52
CA ALA A 431 6.53 34.67 17.82
C ALA A 431 5.65 35.15 18.99
N ASP A 432 6.28 35.61 20.08
CA ASP A 432 5.60 36.10 21.28
C ASP A 432 4.71 37.31 20.96
N GLU A 433 5.19 38.23 20.12
CA GLU A 433 4.42 39.40 19.69
C GLU A 433 3.25 39.04 18.75
N LEU A 434 3.38 38.02 17.88
CA LEU A 434 2.25 37.52 17.07
C LEU A 434 1.16 36.91 17.95
N ILE A 435 1.56 36.09 18.93
CA ILE A 435 0.62 35.48 19.90
C ILE A 435 -0.09 36.57 20.71
N ALA A 436 0.64 37.57 21.20
CA ALA A 436 0.06 38.69 21.93
C ALA A 436 -0.90 39.50 21.05
N THR A 437 -0.55 39.72 19.78
CA THR A 437 -1.41 40.44 18.82
C THR A 437 -2.71 39.68 18.53
N ALA A 438 -2.63 38.37 18.29
CA ALA A 438 -3.80 37.52 18.09
C ALA A 438 -4.73 37.54 19.32
N LYS A 439 -4.14 37.45 20.53
CA LYS A 439 -4.90 37.53 21.79
C LYS A 439 -5.58 38.91 21.96
N ARG A 440 -4.92 40.01 21.60
CA ARG A 440 -5.47 41.37 21.68
C ARG A 440 -6.63 41.61 20.72
N SER A 441 -6.54 41.10 19.49
CA SER A 441 -7.57 41.31 18.47
C SER A 441 -8.69 40.26 18.50
N GLY A 442 -8.48 39.14 19.19
CA GLY A 442 -9.38 37.98 19.14
C GLY A 442 -9.25 37.15 17.87
N ALA A 443 -8.29 37.47 16.99
CA ALA A 443 -8.03 36.70 15.79
C ALA A 443 -7.43 35.32 16.13
N ILE A 444 -7.66 34.35 15.24
CA ILE A 444 -7.13 32.99 15.39
C ILE A 444 -5.77 32.95 14.71
N LEU A 445 -4.79 32.37 15.40
CA LEU A 445 -3.46 32.11 14.88
C LEU A 445 -3.20 30.61 14.94
N GLN A 446 -3.21 29.95 13.78
CA GLN A 446 -2.83 28.55 13.61
C GLN A 446 -1.47 28.46 12.92
N VAL A 447 -0.63 27.51 13.34
CA VAL A 447 0.69 27.25 12.74
C VAL A 447 0.64 25.98 11.89
N GLY A 448 1.28 26.02 10.70
CA GLY A 448 1.30 24.96 9.67
C GLY A 448 2.10 23.71 10.03
N HIS A 449 1.85 23.08 11.19
CA HIS A 449 2.43 21.79 11.55
C HIS A 449 1.63 20.63 10.97
N LEU A 450 1.71 20.50 9.64
CA LEU A 450 0.96 19.56 8.81
C LEU A 450 0.91 18.11 9.31
N GLU A 451 1.98 17.61 9.93
CA GLU A 451 2.07 16.20 10.36
C GLU A 451 1.09 15.85 11.49
N ARG A 452 0.54 16.85 12.19
CA ARG A 452 -0.59 16.69 13.13
C ARG A 452 -1.85 16.14 12.46
N PHE A 453 -1.99 16.38 11.15
CA PHE A 453 -3.13 15.98 10.32
C PHE A 453 -2.81 14.79 9.42
N ASN A 454 -1.60 14.22 9.51
CA ASN A 454 -1.21 13.05 8.72
C ASN A 454 -2.09 11.84 9.07
N SER A 455 -2.72 11.23 8.06
CA SER A 455 -3.66 10.10 8.26
C SER A 455 -3.08 8.94 9.08
N ALA A 456 -1.77 8.65 8.93
CA ALA A 456 -1.13 7.59 9.71
C ALA A 456 -0.96 8.00 11.19
N PHE A 457 -0.64 9.26 11.46
CA PHE A 457 -0.53 9.78 12.82
C PHE A 457 -1.91 9.92 13.48
N THR A 458 -2.89 10.48 12.78
CA THR A 458 -4.26 10.66 13.29
C THR A 458 -4.97 9.34 13.55
N ALA A 459 -4.62 8.26 12.83
CA ALA A 459 -5.10 6.91 13.13
C ALA A 459 -4.52 6.34 14.43
N ILE A 460 -3.25 6.63 14.75
CA ILE A 460 -2.59 6.14 15.97
C ILE A 460 -2.95 7.00 17.19
N ARG A 461 -3.10 8.32 17.01
CA ARG A 461 -3.26 9.28 18.11
C ARG A 461 -4.33 8.92 19.14
N PRO A 462 -5.54 8.45 18.77
CA PRO A 462 -6.57 8.06 19.74
C PRO A 462 -6.21 6.86 20.62
N LEU A 463 -5.21 6.07 20.21
CA LEU A 463 -4.73 4.88 20.93
C LEU A 463 -3.63 5.21 21.94
N LEU A 464 -3.04 6.40 21.84
CA LEU A 464 -1.98 6.84 22.74
C LEU A 464 -2.53 7.11 24.15
N ARG A 465 -1.84 6.58 25.16
CA ARG A 465 -2.21 6.75 26.57
C ARG A 465 -1.11 7.44 27.35
N ASP A 466 0.05 6.81 27.43
CA ASP A 466 1.23 7.34 28.12
C ASP A 466 2.51 7.03 27.33
N PRO A 467 2.80 7.81 26.27
CA PRO A 467 4.00 7.62 25.46
C PRO A 467 5.29 7.84 26.28
N MET A 468 6.08 6.78 26.46
CA MET A 468 7.33 6.82 27.23
C MET A 468 8.59 6.87 26.35
N PHE A 469 8.52 6.41 25.11
CA PHE A 469 9.64 6.52 24.18
C PHE A 469 9.16 6.81 22.76
N ILE A 470 9.74 7.81 22.11
CA ILE A 470 9.46 8.18 20.72
C ILE A 470 10.72 8.02 19.91
N GLU A 471 10.61 7.47 18.71
CA GLU A 471 11.70 7.39 17.76
C GLU A 471 11.24 7.83 16.38
N ALA A 472 11.79 8.95 15.88
CA ALA A 472 11.41 9.53 14.60
C ALA A 472 12.61 9.59 13.64
N HIS A 473 12.38 9.19 12.40
CA HIS A 473 13.35 9.26 11.31
C HIS A 473 12.76 10.05 10.16
N ARG A 474 13.37 11.18 9.82
CA ARG A 474 13.02 12.04 8.68
C ARG A 474 14.23 12.22 7.78
N LEU A 475 14.40 11.26 6.88
CA LEU A 475 15.51 11.18 5.95
C LEU A 475 14.98 11.49 4.55
N THR A 476 15.64 12.40 3.85
CA THR A 476 15.32 12.73 2.45
C THR A 476 16.55 12.57 1.57
N LEU A 477 16.31 12.27 0.29
CA LEU A 477 17.34 12.36 -0.74
C LEU A 477 17.89 13.79 -0.82
N PHE A 478 19.17 13.91 -1.19
CA PHE A 478 19.79 15.21 -1.42
C PHE A 478 19.08 15.98 -2.54
N ASN A 479 18.82 17.26 -2.26
CA ASN A 479 18.29 18.22 -3.20
C ASN A 479 19.04 19.54 -2.97
N GLU A 480 19.36 20.25 -4.05
CA GLU A 480 20.06 21.54 -4.01
C GLU A 480 19.18 22.69 -3.47
N ARG A 481 17.86 22.47 -3.34
CA ARG A 481 16.91 23.46 -2.81
C ARG A 481 16.86 23.42 -1.27
N GLY A 482 16.75 24.59 -0.65
CA GLY A 482 16.56 24.72 0.81
C GLY A 482 17.84 24.60 1.64
N LEU A 483 19.02 24.78 1.01
CA LEU A 483 20.32 24.78 1.70
C LEU A 483 20.54 25.98 2.64
N GLU A 484 19.67 27.00 2.55
CA GLU A 484 19.73 28.22 3.35
C GLU A 484 19.11 28.08 4.75
N VAL A 485 18.35 27.00 5.00
CA VAL A 485 17.73 26.70 6.30
C VAL A 485 18.30 25.37 6.80
N ASP A 486 18.61 25.27 8.09
CA ASP A 486 19.16 24.03 8.65
C ASP A 486 18.14 22.88 8.69
N VAL A 487 18.64 21.64 8.89
CA VAL A 487 17.79 20.44 8.84
C VAL A 487 16.81 20.37 10.02
N ILE A 488 17.02 21.17 11.05
CA ILE A 488 16.22 21.18 12.26
C ILE A 488 14.94 21.98 12.00
N LEU A 489 15.08 23.22 11.55
CA LEU A 489 13.98 24.15 11.30
C LEU A 489 13.14 23.75 10.08
N ASP A 490 13.73 23.05 9.09
CA ASP A 490 12.98 22.61 7.92
C ASP A 490 12.37 21.20 8.10
N LEU A 491 13.14 20.23 8.59
CA LEU A 491 12.71 18.83 8.68
C LEU A 491 12.33 18.42 10.12
N MET A 492 13.26 18.53 11.07
CA MET A 492 13.09 17.96 12.41
C MET A 492 11.96 18.63 13.22
N ILE A 493 11.64 19.89 12.94
CA ILE A 493 10.62 20.67 13.66
C ILE A 493 9.25 19.98 13.68
N HIS A 494 8.93 19.22 12.63
CA HIS A 494 7.72 18.41 12.59
C HIS A 494 7.70 17.33 13.68
N ASP A 495 8.84 16.66 13.88
CA ASP A 495 8.94 15.56 14.83
C ASP A 495 9.12 16.09 16.27
N ILE A 496 9.75 17.27 16.43
CA ILE A 496 9.77 18.04 17.68
C ILE A 496 8.35 18.39 18.11
N ASP A 497 7.55 18.96 17.19
CA ASP A 497 6.16 19.32 17.46
C ASP A 497 5.32 18.11 17.88
N ILE A 498 5.43 16.99 17.16
CA ILE A 498 4.73 15.75 17.52
C ILE A 498 5.13 15.27 18.92
N ALA A 499 6.43 15.22 19.23
CA ALA A 499 6.93 14.77 20.53
C ALA A 499 6.43 15.65 21.68
N LEU A 500 6.54 16.98 21.55
CA LEU A 500 6.06 17.96 22.53
C LEU A 500 4.54 17.91 22.74
N ASN A 501 3.80 17.34 21.80
CA ASN A 501 2.35 17.29 21.87
C ASN A 501 1.78 16.00 22.43
N ILE A 502 2.43 14.86 22.16
CA ILE A 502 1.92 13.57 22.61
C ILE A 502 2.48 13.15 23.97
N ILE A 503 3.56 13.79 24.43
CA ILE A 503 4.09 13.62 25.78
C ILE A 503 3.52 14.74 26.66
N ASP A 504 2.68 14.38 27.62
CA ASP A 504 2.09 15.31 28.58
C ASP A 504 3.02 15.57 29.77
N ALA A 505 4.21 16.11 29.47
CA ALA A 505 5.19 16.49 30.48
C ALA A 505 6.09 17.64 29.97
N PRO A 506 6.65 18.46 30.87
CA PRO A 506 7.65 19.46 30.49
C PRO A 506 8.93 18.81 29.95
N LEU A 507 9.56 19.49 28.99
CA LEU A 507 10.88 19.14 28.49
C LEU A 507 11.94 19.48 29.55
N LYS A 508 12.77 18.50 29.92
CA LYS A 508 13.81 18.61 30.93
C LYS A 508 15.19 18.88 30.33
N ASN A 509 15.60 18.08 29.34
CA ASN A 509 16.93 18.18 28.73
C ASN A 509 16.87 17.94 27.21
N VAL A 510 17.82 18.53 26.49
CA VAL A 510 18.04 18.31 25.06
C VAL A 510 19.51 17.99 24.81
N HIS A 511 19.78 16.83 24.22
CA HIS A 511 21.09 16.46 23.71
C HIS A 511 21.03 16.44 22.19
N ALA A 512 21.90 17.22 21.55
CA ALA A 512 21.93 17.34 20.10
C ALA A 512 23.33 17.06 19.56
N SER A 513 23.37 16.44 18.38
CA SER A 513 24.58 16.24 17.60
C SER A 513 24.24 16.39 16.13
N GLY A 514 25.06 17.12 15.38
CA GLY A 514 24.85 17.34 13.95
C GLY A 514 26.16 17.38 13.18
N VAL A 515 26.05 17.15 11.87
CA VAL A 515 27.17 17.18 10.94
C VAL A 515 26.79 17.96 9.69
N SER A 516 27.67 18.86 9.28
CA SER A 516 27.68 19.53 7.98
C SER A 516 28.61 18.76 7.05
N ALA A 517 28.06 18.04 6.08
CA ALA A 517 28.84 17.19 5.17
C ALA A 517 29.00 17.81 3.79
N LEU A 518 27.93 18.41 3.26
CA LEU A 518 27.86 19.00 1.92
C LEU A 518 27.51 20.50 1.95
N SER A 519 26.85 20.99 3.01
CA SER A 519 26.46 22.40 3.13
C SER A 519 27.14 23.10 4.31
N ALA A 520 26.94 24.42 4.40
CA ALA A 520 27.46 25.21 5.52
C ALA A 520 26.66 25.00 6.82
N LEU A 521 25.42 24.54 6.72
CA LEU A 521 24.52 24.25 7.83
C LEU A 521 24.48 22.75 8.11
N PRO A 522 23.93 22.29 9.26
CA PRO A 522 23.82 20.86 9.53
C PRO A 522 22.96 20.14 8.48
N ASP A 523 23.54 19.14 7.81
CA ASP A 523 22.87 18.29 6.82
C ASP A 523 22.18 17.09 7.45
N ILE A 524 22.71 16.65 8.60
CA ILE A 524 22.14 15.60 9.44
C ILE A 524 22.23 16.02 10.90
N ALA A 525 21.17 15.74 11.65
CA ALA A 525 21.12 15.94 13.09
C ALA A 525 20.43 14.74 13.76
N SER A 526 20.95 14.37 14.94
CA SER A 526 20.36 13.41 15.86
C SER A 526 20.19 14.09 17.21
N VAL A 527 18.98 14.02 17.75
CA VAL A 527 18.57 14.72 18.96
C VAL A 527 17.89 13.75 19.90
N ARG A 528 18.21 13.85 21.18
CA ARG A 528 17.53 13.18 22.28
C ARG A 528 16.93 14.22 23.21
N MET A 529 15.61 14.23 23.30
CA MET A 529 14.82 15.05 24.23
C MET A 529 14.40 14.20 25.42
N GLU A 530 14.63 14.68 26.63
CA GLU A 530 14.20 14.04 27.88
C GLU A 530 13.12 14.89 28.56
N PHE A 531 12.07 14.25 29.05
CA PHE A 531 10.95 14.91 29.72
C PHE A 531 10.95 14.63 31.22
N GLU A 532 10.26 15.47 32.01
CA GLU A 532 10.25 15.35 33.48
C GLU A 532 9.60 14.06 33.97
N ASN A 533 8.63 13.50 33.25
CA ASN A 533 8.01 12.20 33.55
C ASN A 533 8.90 10.99 33.18
N GLY A 534 10.11 11.22 32.66
CA GLY A 534 11.04 10.19 32.22
C GLY A 534 10.84 9.72 30.78
N ALA A 535 9.86 10.27 30.05
CA ALA A 535 9.73 9.98 28.63
C ALA A 535 10.93 10.52 27.83
N VAL A 536 11.23 9.86 26.71
CA VAL A 536 12.37 10.21 25.85
C VAL A 536 11.94 10.24 24.39
N ALA A 537 12.35 11.26 23.64
CA ALA A 537 12.18 11.31 22.19
C ALA A 537 13.54 11.37 21.47
N ASN A 538 13.81 10.37 20.63
CA ASN A 538 14.98 10.29 19.76
C ASN A 538 14.58 10.66 18.33
N LEU A 539 15.09 11.79 17.84
CA LEU A 539 14.75 12.37 16.55
C LEU A 539 15.98 12.39 15.66
N THR A 540 15.86 11.86 14.44
CA THR A 540 16.94 11.93 13.44
C THR A 540 16.41 12.52 12.15
N ALA A 541 17.02 13.62 11.72
CA ALA A 541 16.69 14.28 10.46
C ALA A 541 17.92 14.38 9.56
N SER A 542 17.77 14.07 8.27
CA SER A 542 18.86 14.17 7.30
C SER A 542 18.33 14.58 5.94
N ARG A 543 19.04 15.51 5.28
CA ARG A 543 18.78 15.90 3.89
C ARG A 543 19.68 15.20 2.87
N ILE A 544 20.59 14.32 3.30
CA ILE A 544 21.64 13.71 2.46
C ILE A 544 21.57 12.17 2.44
N SER A 545 20.38 11.60 2.62
CA SER A 545 20.21 10.15 2.67
C SER A 545 20.16 9.52 1.29
N ILE A 546 20.59 8.26 1.17
CA ILE A 546 20.46 7.44 -0.06
C ILE A 546 19.02 6.92 -0.24
N LYS A 547 18.26 6.86 0.86
CA LYS A 547 16.85 6.43 0.86
C LYS A 547 16.00 7.40 1.65
N SER A 548 14.85 7.77 1.10
CA SER A 548 13.85 8.53 1.83
C SER A 548 13.17 7.66 2.89
N MET A 549 13.02 8.19 4.10
CA MET A 549 12.32 7.55 5.22
C MET A 549 11.58 8.61 6.02
N ARG A 550 10.30 8.38 6.30
CA ARG A 550 9.50 9.20 7.22
C ARG A 550 8.74 8.27 8.14
N LYS A 551 9.36 7.93 9.27
CA LYS A 551 8.87 6.91 10.18
C LYS A 551 8.82 7.43 11.60
N LEU A 552 7.71 7.21 12.28
CA LEU A 552 7.49 7.52 13.68
C LEU A 552 7.19 6.23 14.43
N ARG A 553 7.88 5.99 15.53
CA ARG A 553 7.58 4.90 16.47
C ARG A 553 7.31 5.48 17.83
N ILE A 554 6.27 4.98 18.49
CA ILE A 554 5.85 5.45 19.81
C ILE A 554 5.68 4.22 20.69
N PHE A 555 6.37 4.18 21.82
CA PHE A 555 6.33 3.08 22.78
C PHE A 555 5.69 3.59 24.06
N GLN A 556 4.77 2.78 24.58
CA GLN A 556 4.10 2.98 25.85
C GLN A 556 3.99 1.63 26.57
N GLU A 557 3.37 1.59 27.74
CA GLU A 557 3.24 0.33 28.47
C GLU A 557 2.51 -0.74 27.64
N ASN A 558 3.11 -1.93 27.53
CA ASN A 558 2.58 -3.11 26.83
C ASN A 558 2.25 -2.94 25.33
N CYS A 559 2.61 -1.81 24.71
CA CYS A 559 2.29 -1.56 23.31
C CYS A 559 3.31 -0.62 22.64
N TYR A 560 3.57 -0.82 21.35
CA TYR A 560 4.19 0.21 20.52
C TYR A 560 3.47 0.38 19.18
N PHE A 561 3.48 1.61 18.68
CA PHE A 561 2.90 2.00 17.41
C PHE A 561 4.00 2.38 16.42
N SER A 562 3.80 2.07 15.15
CA SER A 562 4.70 2.45 14.06
C SER A 562 3.89 3.09 12.93
N ALA A 563 4.15 4.35 12.64
CA ALA A 563 3.64 5.06 11.48
C ALA A 563 4.72 5.20 10.40
N ASP A 564 4.42 4.86 9.17
CA ASP A 564 5.21 5.21 7.98
C ASP A 564 4.43 6.22 7.16
N TYR A 565 4.84 7.49 7.24
CA TYR A 565 4.16 8.61 6.57
C TYR A 565 4.31 8.56 5.05
N ALA A 566 5.41 7.97 4.55
CA ALA A 566 5.64 7.85 3.12
C ALA A 566 4.77 6.75 2.51
N LYS A 567 4.61 5.63 3.22
CA LYS A 567 3.78 4.49 2.78
C LYS A 567 2.30 4.57 3.20
N LYS A 568 1.94 5.59 3.99
CA LYS A 568 0.60 5.77 4.57
C LYS A 568 0.12 4.50 5.28
N SER A 569 0.99 3.92 6.11
CA SER A 569 0.71 2.69 6.86
C SER A 569 0.98 2.88 8.33
N ALA A 570 0.15 2.26 9.18
CA ALA A 570 0.30 2.28 10.63
C ALA A 570 0.10 0.89 11.21
N TYR A 571 0.85 0.56 12.25
CA TYR A 571 0.77 -0.72 12.93
C TYR A 571 0.79 -0.51 14.45
N ALA A 572 0.02 -1.32 15.16
CA ALA A 572 0.10 -1.49 16.60
C ALA A 572 0.70 -2.85 16.92
N VAL A 573 1.58 -2.91 17.91
CA VAL A 573 2.13 -4.16 18.43
C VAL A 573 1.86 -4.21 19.91
N TYR A 574 1.08 -5.21 20.33
CA TYR A 574 0.68 -5.40 21.72
C TYR A 574 1.39 -6.60 22.33
N ARG A 575 1.79 -6.49 23.59
CA ARG A 575 2.17 -7.64 24.40
C ARG A 575 0.93 -8.48 24.72
N GLU A 576 1.00 -9.78 24.49
CA GLU A 576 -0.07 -10.71 24.88
C GLU A 576 0.01 -11.06 26.38
N ALA A 577 -1.15 -11.36 26.99
CA ALA A 577 -1.27 -11.64 28.42
C ALA A 577 -0.67 -13.00 28.82
N GLU A 578 -0.74 -14.00 27.93
CA GLU A 578 -0.16 -15.32 28.14
C GLU A 578 1.29 -15.32 27.63
N SER A 579 2.22 -15.80 28.46
CA SER A 579 3.60 -16.05 28.02
C SER A 579 3.62 -17.32 27.16
N GLY A 580 4.49 -17.38 26.16
CA GLY A 580 4.68 -18.61 25.40
C GLY A 580 5.14 -19.75 26.32
N GLU A 581 4.94 -21.00 25.88
CA GLU A 581 5.44 -22.19 26.59
C GLU A 581 6.98 -22.18 26.80
N ASP A 582 7.69 -21.31 26.08
CA ASP A 582 9.12 -21.02 26.20
C ASP A 582 9.47 -19.97 27.27
N GLY A 583 8.47 -19.41 27.97
CA GLY A 583 8.62 -18.37 28.99
C GLY A 583 8.85 -16.96 28.44
N PHE A 584 8.83 -16.77 27.11
CA PHE A 584 9.00 -15.46 26.49
C PHE A 584 7.66 -14.73 26.29
N PRO A 585 7.63 -13.39 26.42
CA PRO A 585 6.43 -12.61 26.12
C PRO A 585 6.04 -12.74 24.65
N GLN A 586 4.79 -13.12 24.36
CA GLN A 586 4.27 -13.08 23.00
C GLN A 586 3.83 -11.66 22.63
N VAL A 587 3.93 -11.33 21.34
CA VAL A 587 3.45 -10.06 20.79
C VAL A 587 2.51 -10.33 19.63
N SER A 588 1.41 -9.56 19.58
CA SER A 588 0.50 -9.52 18.44
C SER A 588 0.73 -8.24 17.66
N MET A 589 0.64 -8.31 16.34
CA MET A 589 0.74 -7.15 15.46
C MET A 589 -0.58 -6.96 14.73
N GLU A 590 -1.09 -5.75 14.77
CA GLU A 590 -2.31 -5.32 14.10
C GLU A 590 -1.97 -4.20 13.12
N GLN A 591 -2.46 -4.30 11.89
CA GLN A 591 -2.42 -3.18 10.96
C GLN A 591 -3.59 -2.25 11.28
N ILE A 592 -3.29 -0.98 11.55
CA ILE A 592 -4.30 0.02 11.85
C ILE A 592 -4.94 0.47 10.54
N GLU A 593 -6.27 0.45 10.49
CA GLU A 593 -7.02 0.97 9.36
C GLU A 593 -6.82 2.48 9.25
N ILE A 594 -6.40 2.94 8.06
CA ILE A 594 -6.17 4.36 7.78
C ILE A 594 -7.20 4.82 6.76
N ILE A 595 -7.99 5.81 7.15
CA ILE A 595 -8.80 6.58 6.22
C ILE A 595 -7.87 7.61 5.58
N GLU A 596 -7.48 7.36 4.34
CA GLU A 596 -6.57 8.25 3.61
C GLU A 596 -7.25 9.60 3.34
N LYS A 597 -6.61 10.65 3.83
CA LYS A 597 -7.01 12.04 3.61
C LYS A 597 -5.79 12.87 3.23
N ASP A 598 -6.04 14.01 2.59
CA ASP A 598 -4.99 14.97 2.30
C ASP A 598 -4.73 15.83 3.54
N SER A 599 -3.54 15.72 4.11
CA SER A 599 -3.19 16.39 5.38
C SER A 599 -3.37 17.91 5.31
N LEU A 600 -3.09 18.52 4.16
CA LEU A 600 -3.14 19.99 4.01
C LEU A 600 -4.60 20.44 3.90
N GLU A 601 -5.42 19.65 3.22
CA GLU A 601 -6.87 19.88 3.16
C GLU A 601 -7.51 19.74 4.56
N GLU A 602 -7.10 18.75 5.36
CA GLU A 602 -7.57 18.57 6.74
C GLU A 602 -7.08 19.70 7.67
N GLU A 603 -5.84 20.16 7.53
CA GLU A 603 -5.29 21.30 8.28
C GLU A 603 -6.08 22.58 8.02
N ILE A 604 -6.32 22.90 6.74
CA ILE A 604 -7.10 24.07 6.34
C ILE A 604 -8.56 23.92 6.78
N SER A 605 -9.15 22.73 6.66
CA SER A 605 -10.52 22.46 7.14
C SER A 605 -10.64 22.67 8.65
N SER A 606 -9.64 22.23 9.42
CA SER A 606 -9.55 22.47 10.86
C SER A 606 -9.42 23.96 11.19
N PHE A 607 -8.61 24.70 10.43
CA PHE A 607 -8.47 26.15 10.57
C PHE A 607 -9.79 26.88 10.30
N LEU A 608 -10.45 26.59 9.17
CA LEU A 608 -11.75 27.16 8.81
C LEU A 608 -12.84 26.86 9.84
N ARG A 609 -12.83 25.64 10.40
CA ARG A 609 -13.74 25.29 11.50
C ARG A 609 -13.48 26.17 12.71
N SER A 610 -12.22 26.34 13.09
CA SER A 610 -11.83 27.19 14.23
C SER A 610 -12.32 28.63 14.02
N VAL A 611 -12.12 29.18 12.82
CA VAL A 611 -12.61 30.52 12.43
C VAL A 611 -14.13 30.63 12.56
N ARG A 612 -14.89 29.68 12.01
CA ARG A 612 -16.36 29.72 12.03
C ARG A 612 -16.99 29.49 13.41
N THR A 613 -16.28 28.78 14.30
CA THR A 613 -16.84 28.34 15.59
C THR A 613 -16.17 28.97 16.81
N ALA A 614 -15.16 29.82 16.61
CA ALA A 614 -14.34 30.43 17.66
C ALA A 614 -13.72 29.39 18.62
N VAL A 615 -13.48 28.17 18.15
CA VAL A 615 -12.79 27.11 18.91
C VAL A 615 -11.28 27.26 18.73
N ARG A 616 -10.50 26.90 19.76
CA ARG A 616 -9.04 26.86 19.71
C ARG A 616 -8.57 25.98 18.53
N PRO A 617 -7.64 26.45 17.69
CA PRO A 617 -7.11 25.63 16.60
C PRO A 617 -6.30 24.44 17.15
N GLU A 618 -6.24 23.38 16.34
CA GLU A 618 -5.52 22.14 16.67
C GLU A 618 -4.01 22.36 16.92
N VAL A 619 -3.44 23.37 16.25
CA VAL A 619 -2.06 23.83 16.40
C VAL A 619 -2.05 25.34 16.57
N ASP A 620 -2.17 25.83 17.79
CA ASP A 620 -2.17 27.26 18.05
C ASP A 620 -0.76 27.89 18.03
N GLY A 621 -0.72 29.22 18.09
CA GLY A 621 0.54 29.97 18.14
C GLY A 621 1.43 29.57 19.33
N ASP A 622 0.85 29.28 20.50
CA ASP A 622 1.61 28.85 21.68
C ASP A 622 2.30 27.48 21.44
N GLN A 623 1.64 26.54 20.76
CA GLN A 623 2.23 25.27 20.33
C GLN A 623 3.35 25.46 19.29
N GLY A 624 3.11 26.27 18.25
CA GLY A 624 4.13 26.56 17.24
C GLY A 624 5.37 27.25 17.83
N ARG A 625 5.17 28.19 18.77
CA ARG A 625 6.26 28.87 19.50
C ARG A 625 7.06 27.91 20.38
N ARG A 626 6.42 26.91 21.03
CA ARG A 626 7.14 25.86 21.77
C ARG A 626 8.02 25.00 20.85
N ALA A 627 7.49 24.58 19.71
CA ALA A 627 8.27 23.80 18.74
C ALA A 627 9.46 24.61 18.18
N LEU A 628 9.23 25.90 17.87
CA LEU A 628 10.29 26.81 17.43
C LEU A 628 11.38 27.00 18.49
N ALA A 629 11.01 27.16 19.77
CA ALA A 629 11.97 27.34 20.85
C ALA A 629 12.93 26.15 20.97
N VAL A 630 12.39 24.93 20.95
CA VAL A 630 13.22 23.72 21.01
C VAL A 630 14.07 23.56 19.76
N ALA A 631 13.53 23.86 18.58
CA ALA A 631 14.28 23.81 17.33
C ALA A 631 15.47 24.79 17.33
N LEU A 632 15.26 26.03 17.74
CA LEU A 632 16.32 27.04 17.86
C LEU A 632 17.37 26.66 18.90
N GLU A 633 16.96 26.09 20.03
CA GLU A 633 17.89 25.58 21.05
C GLU A 633 18.79 24.47 20.49
N ILE A 634 18.21 23.50 19.76
CA ILE A 634 18.95 22.42 19.11
C ILE A 634 19.97 22.99 18.11
N SER A 635 19.54 23.91 17.24
CA SER A 635 20.42 24.54 16.26
C SER A 635 21.59 25.26 16.93
N SER A 636 21.33 26.05 17.98
CA SER A 636 22.39 26.74 18.75
C SER A 636 23.40 25.76 19.34
N ARG A 637 22.93 24.68 19.97
CA ARG A 637 23.82 23.65 20.56
C ARG A 637 24.71 22.98 19.52
N ILE A 638 24.18 22.67 18.34
CA ILE A 638 24.95 22.06 17.25
C ILE A 638 25.98 23.04 16.70
N GLU A 639 25.62 24.32 16.53
CA GLU A 639 26.56 25.36 16.10
C GLU A 639 27.71 25.54 17.08
N GLU A 640 27.44 25.61 18.38
CA GLU A 640 28.46 25.73 19.44
C GLU A 640 29.44 24.56 19.42
N GLN A 641 28.95 23.32 19.30
CA GLN A 641 29.80 22.13 19.17
C GLN A 641 30.66 22.16 17.91
N THR A 642 30.12 22.64 16.80
CA THR A 642 30.83 22.72 15.51
C THR A 642 31.92 23.78 15.56
N ARG A 643 31.65 24.94 16.18
CA ARG A 643 32.65 25.98 16.42
C ARG A 643 33.76 25.50 17.34
N ALA A 644 33.43 24.80 18.43
CA ALA A 644 34.41 24.24 19.36
C ALA A 644 35.36 23.22 18.69
N LYS A 645 34.86 22.42 17.72
CA LYS A 645 35.68 21.46 16.96
C LYS A 645 36.61 22.10 15.93
N ARG A 646 36.31 23.32 15.43
CA ARG A 646 37.17 24.03 14.45
C ARG A 646 38.41 24.70 15.06
N VAL A 647 38.60 24.67 16.39
CA VAL A 647 39.70 25.34 17.10
C VAL A 647 40.97 24.46 17.27
N TYR A 648 41.08 23.32 16.58
CA TYR A 648 42.30 22.47 16.56
C TYR A 648 42.89 22.32 15.13
N PRO A 649 44.22 22.20 14.98
CA PRO A 649 44.97 22.77 13.87
C PRO A 649 44.80 22.07 12.52
N GLU A 650 44.92 22.87 11.46
CA GLU A 650 45.03 22.49 10.06
C GLU A 650 46.13 21.43 9.83
N SER A 651 45.77 20.15 9.74
CA SER A 651 46.56 19.18 8.98
C SER A 651 45.83 17.85 8.83
N VAL A 652 45.03 17.67 7.78
CA VAL A 652 45.05 16.42 6.99
C VAL A 652 44.65 16.77 5.55
N ALA A 653 45.65 16.94 4.69
CA ALA A 653 45.45 16.92 3.25
C ALA A 653 44.93 15.54 2.85
N TRP A 654 43.72 15.46 2.31
CA TRP A 654 43.19 14.23 1.73
C TRP A 654 43.98 13.90 0.45
N LYS A 655 44.75 12.81 0.50
CA LYS A 655 45.36 12.20 -0.69
C LYS A 655 44.25 11.63 -1.56
N SER A 656 44.18 12.12 -2.80
CA SER A 656 43.49 11.48 -3.93
C SER A 656 44.17 10.15 -4.26
N SER A 657 43.40 9.06 -4.31
CA SER A 657 43.76 7.79 -4.96
C SER A 657 42.50 7.19 -5.58
#